data_AF-A0A847JG15-F1
#
_entry.id   AF-A0A847JG15-F1
#
_cell.length_a   1.000
_cell.length_b   1.000
_cell.length_c   1.000
_cell.angle_alpha   90.00
_cell.angle_beta   90.00
_cell.angle_gamma   90.00
#
_symmetry.space_group_name_H-M   'P 1'
#
loop_
_entity.id
_entity.type
_entity.pdbx_description
1 polymer ?
#
loop_
_entity_poly.entity_id
_entity_poly.type
_entity_poly.pdbx_seq_one_letter_code
_entity_poly.pdbx_strand_id
1 'polypeptide(L)'
;MTRELYGGERANVPSDPLRIAEEFRAGLGDAALTDFLRRSIRDDTFEPGLIHRDLLDLPWADVLTTNYDTLLERAAKDAPRGYDIVVKESDLPHAQGPRIIKLHGSLGDGASVVISEEDYRTYPQRRAAFVNTARQVFIENELCLLGFSGDDPNFLQWAGWVRDRLSSNARRIYLVGALDLPPVKRRLLEARGVTPIDFAPAVKGERTDRRHTAAISMFLDYLKAARPAEPGDWQPTSYQDYPSVRGADHDAWVRDRQNPEKVIETLRGALAIWRRDRKACPRWVVCPGEVRRAIRHGTNSVDNILLALDTLPECESRDALLELAWRYDHGAQPLPPWLADRMDASLPLEALVEAEPDLVCGLVRALLGAARSADDEAAFATRATRFEMLTVPSDLSALVAHERCLFARDRLDFEFVAENLSKIDGDDPVWGLRRAALLYWVGETEEAHSTIGIAVRKLRTRVLRDPDSVALRSRFVWARWLAGALRWEDDGVLLAELNGLDRLALRDYDPWEQLRAPDSDVAEGLRKRWEARPIEPGFEAGSYRDNSNTVSFRSAEQVTPLGELRHVAERVGMPIRMRYMDVLGTHLADALRLAFEPNAMWHSAFLSTKPSYSKGPIDVHLGRIPVARLDAETVAELRMRLERAISFWCVRVRKNASNSDDVDVLRLYVEALSRVTARDGADIAKAHVRLAVELGSDDGLKHWWLDEQVGHLLRRAFDAV
;
A
#
# COMPACT_ATOMS: atom_id res chain seq x y z
N MET A 1 15.21 -12.92 -48.66
CA MET A 1 14.34 -12.73 -49.83
C MET A 1 15.13 -12.65 -51.13
N THR A 2 15.76 -11.53 -51.51
CA THR A 2 16.42 -11.40 -52.83
C THR A 2 17.43 -12.50 -53.16
N ARG A 3 18.30 -12.87 -52.20
CA ARG A 3 19.27 -13.96 -52.39
C ARG A 3 18.60 -15.32 -52.59
N GLU A 4 17.48 -15.57 -51.91
CA GLU A 4 16.73 -16.83 -52.00
C GLU A 4 15.90 -16.91 -53.29
N LEU A 5 15.37 -15.78 -53.78
CA LEU A 5 14.58 -15.73 -55.02
C LEU A 5 15.44 -15.68 -56.29
N TYR A 6 16.51 -14.89 -56.28
CA TYR A 6 17.28 -14.55 -57.49
C TYR A 6 18.68 -15.15 -57.51
N GLY A 7 19.07 -15.96 -56.51
CA GLY A 7 20.33 -16.71 -56.52
C GLY A 7 21.62 -15.89 -56.60
N GLY A 8 21.56 -14.55 -56.53
CA GLY A 8 22.72 -13.64 -56.65
C GLY A 8 22.81 -12.86 -57.98
N GLU A 9 21.93 -13.12 -58.95
CA GLU A 9 21.83 -12.29 -60.15
C GLU A 9 21.13 -10.95 -59.83
N ARG A 10 21.80 -9.83 -60.14
CA ARG A 10 21.27 -8.47 -59.89
C ARG A 10 20.42 -7.92 -61.04
N ALA A 11 20.38 -8.60 -62.18
CA ALA A 11 19.55 -8.19 -63.30
C ALA A 11 18.08 -8.48 -62.96
N ASN A 12 17.21 -7.47 -63.06
CA ASN A 12 15.76 -7.52 -62.80
C ASN A 12 15.30 -7.66 -61.34
N VAL A 13 16.13 -7.39 -60.33
CA VAL A 13 15.66 -7.29 -58.94
C VAL A 13 14.97 -5.93 -58.72
N PRO A 14 13.69 -5.89 -58.28
CA PRO A 14 13.05 -4.63 -57.93
C PRO A 14 13.76 -3.91 -56.79
N SER A 15 13.81 -2.57 -56.83
CA SER A 15 14.40 -1.79 -55.73
C SER A 15 13.46 -1.61 -54.54
N ASP A 16 12.15 -1.82 -54.73
CA ASP A 16 11.12 -1.64 -53.71
C ASP A 16 11.02 -2.90 -52.82
N PRO A 17 11.28 -2.79 -51.50
CA PRO A 17 11.14 -3.89 -50.56
C PRO A 17 9.75 -4.54 -50.54
N LEU A 18 8.67 -3.77 -50.72
CA LEU A 18 7.31 -4.29 -50.71
C LEU A 18 7.06 -5.23 -51.90
N ARG A 19 7.63 -4.88 -53.05
CA ARG A 19 7.54 -5.68 -54.28
C ARG A 19 8.38 -6.94 -54.19
N ILE A 20 9.56 -6.89 -53.57
CA ILE A 20 10.37 -8.08 -53.29
C ILE A 20 9.60 -9.05 -52.37
N ALA A 21 8.90 -8.54 -51.35
CA ALA A 21 8.09 -9.35 -50.46
C ALA A 21 6.88 -9.98 -51.18
N GLU A 22 6.24 -9.25 -52.10
CA GLU A 22 5.17 -9.76 -52.96
C GLU A 22 5.67 -10.88 -53.89
N GLU A 23 6.81 -10.67 -54.57
CA GLU A 23 7.42 -11.70 -55.42
C GLU A 23 7.84 -12.94 -54.61
N PHE A 24 8.29 -12.75 -53.36
CA PHE A 24 8.58 -13.85 -52.44
C PHE A 24 7.32 -14.65 -52.10
N ARG A 25 6.23 -13.95 -51.77
CA ARG A 25 4.95 -14.57 -51.46
C ARG A 25 4.36 -15.30 -52.68
N ALA A 26 4.43 -14.68 -53.85
CA ALA A 26 3.94 -15.27 -55.10
C ALA A 26 4.73 -16.53 -55.50
N GLY A 27 6.05 -16.53 -55.26
CA GLY A 27 6.92 -17.65 -55.61
C GLY A 27 6.90 -18.82 -54.62
N LEU A 28 6.84 -18.55 -53.31
CA LEU A 28 7.05 -19.56 -52.26
C LEU A 28 5.86 -19.71 -51.30
N GLY A 29 4.84 -18.85 -51.41
CA GLY A 29 3.66 -18.85 -50.56
C GLY A 29 3.83 -18.08 -49.25
N ASP A 30 2.71 -17.84 -48.57
CA ASP A 30 2.63 -17.01 -47.36
C ASP A 30 3.27 -17.67 -46.12
N ALA A 31 3.19 -19.00 -46.03
CA ALA A 31 3.85 -19.76 -44.97
C ALA A 31 5.38 -19.61 -45.02
N ALA A 32 5.96 -19.71 -46.22
CA ALA A 32 7.40 -19.53 -46.42
C ALA A 32 7.86 -18.10 -46.11
N LEU A 33 7.04 -17.09 -46.44
CA LEU A 33 7.28 -15.69 -46.08
C LEU A 33 7.30 -15.51 -44.56
N THR A 34 6.32 -16.07 -43.86
CA THR A 34 6.22 -16.01 -42.40
C THR A 34 7.42 -16.71 -41.74
N ASP A 35 7.80 -17.89 -42.22
CA ASP A 35 8.98 -18.62 -41.73
C ASP A 35 10.28 -17.88 -42.04
N PHE A 36 10.37 -17.19 -43.18
CA PHE A 36 11.50 -16.32 -43.49
C PHE A 36 11.61 -15.17 -42.48
N LEU A 37 10.49 -14.53 -42.12
CA LEU A 37 10.47 -13.45 -41.13
C LEU A 37 10.86 -13.95 -39.74
N ARG A 38 10.28 -15.07 -39.30
CA ARG A 38 10.61 -15.69 -38.01
C ARG A 38 12.11 -16.03 -37.91
N ARG A 39 12.68 -16.64 -38.95
CA ARG A 39 14.12 -16.99 -39.00
C ARG A 39 15.03 -15.77 -39.08
N SER A 40 14.58 -14.69 -39.73
CA SER A 40 15.40 -13.49 -39.93
C SER A 40 15.41 -12.59 -38.69
N ILE A 41 14.24 -12.41 -38.06
CA ILE A 41 14.07 -11.51 -36.91
C ILE A 41 14.48 -12.19 -35.61
N ARG A 42 14.21 -13.50 -35.44
CA ARG A 42 14.55 -14.29 -34.23
C ARG A 42 14.08 -13.61 -32.94
N ASP A 43 12.80 -13.22 -32.91
CA ASP A 43 12.17 -12.47 -31.80
C ASP A 43 12.39 -13.13 -30.43
N ASP A 44 12.37 -14.46 -30.39
CA ASP A 44 12.65 -15.29 -29.21
C ASP A 44 14.05 -15.12 -28.62
N THR A 45 15.03 -14.67 -29.41
CA THR A 45 16.41 -14.45 -28.96
C THR A 45 16.65 -13.06 -28.35
N PHE A 46 15.69 -12.15 -28.46
CA PHE A 46 15.80 -10.80 -27.91
C PHE A 46 14.95 -10.65 -26.66
N GLU A 47 15.47 -9.96 -25.65
CA GLU A 47 14.73 -9.57 -24.46
C GLU A 47 14.37 -8.08 -24.50
N PRO A 48 13.22 -7.66 -23.93
CA PRO A 48 12.88 -6.25 -23.86
C PRO A 48 13.92 -5.46 -23.07
N GLY A 49 14.58 -4.51 -23.75
CA GLY A 49 15.52 -3.58 -23.12
C GLY A 49 14.85 -2.52 -22.23
N LEU A 50 15.64 -1.78 -21.46
CA LEU A 50 15.19 -0.75 -20.51
C LEU A 50 14.24 0.28 -21.16
N ILE A 51 14.54 0.73 -22.38
CA ILE A 51 13.70 1.71 -23.09
C ILE A 51 12.25 1.22 -23.28
N HIS A 52 12.02 -0.07 -23.51
CA HIS A 52 10.65 -0.58 -23.66
C HIS A 52 9.87 -0.46 -22.35
N ARG A 53 10.54 -0.72 -21.22
CA ARG A 53 9.96 -0.58 -19.88
C ARG A 53 9.72 0.89 -19.57
N ASP A 54 10.75 1.73 -19.77
CA ASP A 54 10.65 3.18 -19.55
C ASP A 54 9.55 3.85 -20.39
N LEU A 55 9.36 3.37 -21.61
CA LEU A 55 8.28 3.81 -22.49
C LEU A 55 6.92 3.43 -21.90
N LEU A 56 6.72 2.18 -21.49
CA LEU A 56 5.43 1.69 -20.99
C LEU A 56 5.12 2.14 -19.54
N ASP A 57 6.11 2.66 -18.81
CA ASP A 57 5.88 3.31 -17.50
C ASP A 57 5.12 4.64 -17.64
N LEU A 58 5.25 5.32 -18.78
CA LEU A 58 4.60 6.59 -19.02
C LEU A 58 3.09 6.42 -19.26
N PRO A 59 2.27 7.44 -18.92
CA PRO A 59 0.81 7.37 -18.96
C PRO A 59 0.20 7.44 -20.37
N TRP A 60 0.65 6.63 -21.32
CA TRP A 60 0.11 6.62 -22.68
C TRP A 60 -1.35 6.14 -22.71
N ALA A 61 -2.20 6.81 -23.49
CA ALA A 61 -3.57 6.37 -23.74
C ALA A 61 -3.60 5.09 -24.59
N ASP A 62 -2.80 5.06 -25.66
CA ASP A 62 -2.59 3.91 -26.52
C ASP A 62 -1.15 3.94 -27.07
N VAL A 63 -0.59 2.75 -27.32
CA VAL A 63 0.70 2.56 -28.00
C VAL A 63 0.42 1.87 -29.33
N LEU A 64 0.63 2.58 -30.42
CA LEU A 64 0.50 2.05 -31.78
C LEU A 64 1.86 1.62 -32.29
N THR A 65 1.96 0.42 -32.85
CA THR A 65 3.21 -0.06 -33.45
C THR A 65 2.97 -0.76 -34.79
N THR A 66 3.93 -0.56 -35.69
CA THR A 66 4.06 -1.29 -36.96
C THR A 66 5.11 -2.40 -36.87
N ASN A 67 5.73 -2.59 -35.70
CA ASN A 67 6.75 -3.61 -35.48
C ASN A 67 6.12 -5.00 -35.38
N TYR A 68 6.84 -6.02 -35.87
CA TYR A 68 6.38 -7.39 -35.87
C TYR A 68 6.83 -8.20 -34.64
N ASP A 69 7.93 -7.80 -33.99
CA ASP A 69 8.48 -8.41 -32.76
C ASP A 69 7.55 -8.27 -31.54
N THR A 70 7.75 -9.09 -30.51
CA THR A 70 6.87 -9.11 -29.31
C THR A 70 7.45 -8.36 -28.10
N LEU A 71 8.41 -7.45 -28.32
CA LEU A 71 9.17 -6.83 -27.23
C LEU A 71 8.30 -5.92 -26.34
N LEU A 72 7.37 -5.18 -26.94
CA LEU A 72 6.44 -4.32 -26.19
C LEU A 72 5.43 -5.15 -25.39
N GLU A 73 4.91 -6.22 -25.99
CA GLU A 73 3.98 -7.16 -25.33
C GLU A 73 4.64 -7.86 -24.14
N ARG A 74 5.90 -8.26 -24.28
CA ARG A 74 6.67 -8.88 -23.20
C ARG A 74 7.02 -7.87 -22.11
N ALA A 75 7.40 -6.64 -22.46
CA ALA A 75 7.64 -5.57 -21.50
C ALA A 75 6.36 -5.16 -20.74
N ALA A 76 5.21 -5.20 -21.41
CA ALA A 76 3.92 -4.84 -20.82
C ALA A 76 3.47 -5.76 -19.68
N LYS A 77 3.97 -7.00 -19.62
CA LYS A 77 3.66 -7.95 -18.53
C LYS A 77 4.12 -7.43 -17.18
N ASP A 78 5.21 -6.69 -17.16
CA ASP A 78 5.81 -6.12 -15.95
C ASP A 78 5.45 -4.63 -15.78
N ALA A 79 4.66 -4.06 -16.70
CA ALA A 79 4.31 -2.64 -16.68
C ALA A 79 3.21 -2.35 -15.62
N PRO A 80 3.39 -1.35 -14.74
CA PRO A 80 2.47 -1.10 -13.61
C PRO A 80 1.02 -0.80 -14.01
N ARG A 81 0.80 -0.24 -15.21
CA ARG A 81 -0.55 0.14 -15.68
C ARG A 81 -1.35 -1.04 -16.24
N GLY A 82 -0.68 -2.10 -16.69
CA GLY A 82 -1.27 -3.16 -17.52
C GLY A 82 -1.72 -2.62 -18.89
N TYR A 83 -1.26 -3.26 -19.97
CA TYR A 83 -1.70 -2.92 -21.34
C TYR A 83 -2.43 -4.10 -21.97
N ASP A 84 -3.59 -3.83 -22.56
CA ASP A 84 -4.28 -4.83 -23.38
C ASP A 84 -3.65 -4.89 -24.77
N ILE A 85 -3.35 -6.10 -25.23
CA ILE A 85 -2.66 -6.33 -26.50
C ILE A 85 -3.70 -6.60 -27.59
N VAL A 86 -3.65 -5.81 -28.67
CA VAL A 86 -4.52 -5.95 -29.84
C VAL A 86 -3.68 -6.32 -31.05
N VAL A 87 -3.82 -7.55 -31.53
CA VAL A 87 -3.09 -8.05 -32.72
C VAL A 87 -4.04 -8.31 -33.89
N LYS A 88 -5.29 -8.66 -33.61
CA LYS A 88 -6.33 -8.99 -34.60
C LYS A 88 -7.55 -8.10 -34.41
N GLU A 89 -8.36 -7.97 -35.45
CA GLU A 89 -9.60 -7.18 -35.38
C GLU A 89 -10.60 -7.75 -34.36
N SER A 90 -10.57 -9.06 -34.12
CA SER A 90 -11.37 -9.73 -33.08
C SER A 90 -11.02 -9.30 -31.66
N ASP A 91 -9.85 -8.71 -31.44
CA ASP A 91 -9.38 -8.32 -30.11
C ASP A 91 -9.91 -6.92 -29.72
N LEU A 92 -10.19 -6.08 -30.73
CA LEU A 92 -10.65 -4.69 -30.54
C LEU A 92 -11.90 -4.55 -29.65
N PRO A 93 -12.94 -5.39 -29.75
CA PRO A 93 -14.13 -5.26 -28.91
C PRO A 93 -13.90 -5.61 -27.43
N HIS A 94 -12.86 -6.37 -27.13
CA HIS A 94 -12.58 -6.87 -25.79
C HIS A 94 -11.50 -6.05 -25.06
N ALA A 95 -10.61 -5.40 -25.81
CA ALA A 95 -9.50 -4.62 -25.26
C ALA A 95 -9.98 -3.32 -24.57
N GLN A 96 -9.52 -3.11 -23.34
CA GLN A 96 -9.70 -1.89 -22.56
C GLN A 96 -8.43 -1.02 -22.60
N GLY A 97 -8.59 0.30 -22.55
CA GLY A 97 -7.47 1.23 -22.49
C GLY A 97 -6.71 1.14 -21.15
N PRO A 98 -5.38 1.24 -21.14
CA PRO A 98 -4.50 1.55 -22.28
C PRO A 98 -4.12 0.32 -23.12
N ARG A 99 -3.99 0.48 -24.45
CA ARG A 99 -3.78 -0.65 -25.38
C ARG A 99 -2.43 -0.58 -26.10
N ILE A 100 -1.85 -1.74 -26.42
CA ILE A 100 -0.79 -1.89 -27.42
C ILE A 100 -1.41 -2.48 -28.68
N ILE A 101 -1.48 -1.67 -29.74
CA ILE A 101 -2.17 -2.01 -30.98
C ILE A 101 -1.14 -2.24 -32.09
N LYS A 102 -1.11 -3.48 -32.61
CA LYS A 102 -0.19 -3.90 -33.67
C LYS A 102 -0.85 -3.79 -35.03
N LEU A 103 -0.64 -2.65 -35.67
CA LEU A 103 -1.30 -2.29 -36.93
C LEU A 103 -0.93 -3.26 -38.06
N HIS A 104 0.33 -3.70 -38.12
CA HIS A 104 0.82 -4.57 -39.20
C HIS A 104 0.90 -6.05 -38.82
N GLY A 105 0.25 -6.45 -37.72
CA GLY A 105 0.28 -7.83 -37.21
C GLY A 105 1.47 -8.12 -36.30
N SER A 106 1.70 -9.40 -36.01
CA SER A 106 2.75 -9.86 -35.08
C SER A 106 3.33 -11.18 -35.56
N LEU A 107 4.58 -11.48 -35.18
CA LEU A 107 5.22 -12.79 -35.43
C LEU A 107 4.74 -13.90 -34.47
N GLY A 108 4.04 -13.51 -33.39
CA GLY A 108 3.38 -14.43 -32.46
C GLY A 108 2.27 -15.26 -33.10
N ASP A 109 1.65 -16.15 -32.31
CA ASP A 109 0.77 -17.17 -32.86
C ASP A 109 -0.54 -16.63 -33.48
N GLY A 110 -0.78 -17.03 -34.73
CA GLY A 110 -2.05 -16.89 -35.42
C GLY A 110 -2.39 -15.52 -36.00
N ALA A 111 -1.43 -14.59 -36.14
CA ALA A 111 -1.64 -13.27 -36.74
C ALA A 111 -1.03 -13.16 -38.15
N SER A 112 -1.77 -12.58 -39.10
CA SER A 112 -1.22 -12.29 -40.43
C SER A 112 -0.39 -11.01 -40.40
N VAL A 113 0.74 -11.02 -41.10
CA VAL A 113 1.69 -9.91 -41.17
C VAL A 113 1.44 -9.08 -42.43
N VAL A 114 1.49 -7.76 -42.32
CA VAL A 114 1.40 -6.81 -43.44
C VAL A 114 2.81 -6.42 -43.86
N ILE A 115 3.26 -6.88 -45.02
CA ILE A 115 4.63 -6.65 -45.51
C ILE A 115 4.74 -6.55 -47.04
N SER A 116 3.84 -7.16 -47.78
CA SER A 116 3.89 -7.18 -49.25
C SER A 116 3.16 -5.98 -49.88
N GLU A 117 3.44 -5.73 -51.16
CA GLU A 117 2.76 -4.70 -51.94
C GLU A 117 1.24 -4.86 -51.93
N GLU A 118 0.73 -6.09 -52.09
CA GLU A 118 -0.71 -6.36 -52.08
C GLU A 118 -1.34 -6.17 -50.70
N ASP A 119 -0.60 -6.45 -49.61
CA ASP A 119 -1.08 -6.19 -48.25
C ASP A 119 -1.32 -4.70 -48.03
N TYR A 120 -0.34 -3.86 -48.39
CA TYR A 120 -0.46 -2.41 -48.26
C TYR A 120 -1.59 -1.85 -49.15
N ARG A 121 -1.73 -2.36 -50.38
CA ARG A 121 -2.79 -1.93 -51.31
C ARG A 121 -4.18 -2.25 -50.79
N THR A 122 -4.37 -3.44 -50.21
CA THR A 122 -5.66 -3.92 -49.70
C THR A 122 -5.91 -3.62 -48.23
N TYR A 123 -4.92 -3.04 -47.52
CA TYR A 123 -4.98 -2.73 -46.09
C TYR A 123 -6.24 -1.93 -45.71
N PRO A 124 -6.63 -0.85 -46.43
CA PRO A 124 -7.79 -0.06 -46.04
C PRO A 124 -9.11 -0.83 -46.06
N GLN A 125 -9.22 -1.88 -46.89
CA GLN A 125 -10.43 -2.70 -46.99
C GLN A 125 -10.35 -3.93 -46.09
N ARG A 126 -9.19 -4.62 -46.03
CA ARG A 126 -9.02 -5.86 -45.25
C ARG A 126 -8.81 -5.62 -43.76
N ARG A 127 -8.29 -4.44 -43.39
CA ARG A 127 -8.01 -4.03 -42.01
C ARG A 127 -8.78 -2.76 -41.63
N ALA A 128 -10.03 -2.67 -42.08
CA ALA A 128 -10.85 -1.47 -41.96
C ALA A 128 -11.09 -1.06 -40.49
N ALA A 129 -11.20 -2.02 -39.57
CA ALA A 129 -11.38 -1.72 -38.15
C ALA A 129 -10.14 -1.00 -37.59
N PHE A 130 -8.93 -1.49 -37.89
CA PHE A 130 -7.68 -0.83 -37.49
C PHE A 130 -7.53 0.55 -38.10
N VAL A 131 -7.92 0.76 -39.36
CA VAL A 131 -7.91 2.09 -39.98
C VAL A 131 -8.82 3.06 -39.23
N ASN A 132 -10.02 2.63 -38.87
CA ASN A 132 -10.95 3.46 -38.12
C ASN A 132 -10.43 3.77 -36.71
N THR A 133 -9.87 2.78 -36.01
CA THR A 133 -9.23 2.98 -34.71
C THR A 133 -8.06 3.95 -34.80
N ALA A 134 -7.16 3.79 -35.78
CA ALA A 134 -6.04 4.71 -35.98
C ALA A 134 -6.51 6.14 -36.25
N ARG A 135 -7.51 6.33 -37.12
CA ARG A 135 -8.11 7.65 -37.37
C ARG A 135 -8.70 8.26 -36.10
N GLN A 136 -9.42 7.46 -35.31
CA GLN A 136 -10.01 7.92 -34.04
C GLN A 136 -8.91 8.37 -33.06
N VAL A 137 -7.84 7.59 -32.90
CA VAL A 137 -6.70 7.96 -32.04
C VAL A 137 -6.10 9.29 -32.48
N PHE A 138 -5.95 9.53 -33.79
CA PHE A 138 -5.41 10.79 -34.32
C PHE A 138 -6.34 11.99 -34.14
N ILE A 139 -7.65 11.77 -34.03
CA ILE A 139 -8.63 12.84 -33.76
C ILE A 139 -8.61 13.19 -32.27
N GLU A 140 -8.56 12.18 -31.41
CA GLU A 140 -8.73 12.34 -29.96
C GLU A 140 -7.45 12.77 -29.24
N ASN A 141 -6.28 12.33 -29.71
CA ASN A 141 -5.02 12.40 -28.96
C ASN A 141 -3.91 13.14 -29.71
N GLU A 142 -2.93 13.65 -28.96
CA GLU A 142 -1.63 14.06 -29.50
C GLU A 142 -0.75 12.83 -29.70
N LEU A 143 0.01 12.77 -30.79
CA LEU A 143 0.85 11.62 -31.12
C LEU A 143 2.33 11.90 -30.88
N CYS A 144 3.05 10.92 -30.35
CA CYS A 144 4.50 10.94 -30.23
C CYS A 144 5.09 9.76 -31.02
N LEU A 145 5.88 10.06 -32.05
CA LEU A 145 6.56 9.08 -32.89
C LEU A 145 7.97 8.84 -32.33
N LEU A 146 8.23 7.61 -31.88
CA LEU A 146 9.48 7.17 -31.28
C LEU A 146 10.05 6.00 -32.08
N GLY A 147 11.31 6.10 -32.51
CA GLY A 147 11.95 5.05 -33.32
C GLY A 147 11.30 4.83 -34.69
N PHE A 148 10.48 5.78 -35.15
CA PHE A 148 9.69 5.68 -36.37
C PHE A 148 10.10 6.77 -37.35
N SER A 149 10.34 6.43 -38.62
CA SER A 149 10.80 7.40 -39.63
C SER A 149 9.69 8.36 -40.09
N GLY A 150 8.42 7.99 -39.93
CA GLY A 150 7.29 8.76 -40.45
C GLY A 150 6.97 8.53 -41.93
N ASP A 151 7.69 7.63 -42.59
CA ASP A 151 7.57 7.38 -44.04
C ASP A 151 6.62 6.24 -44.39
N ASP A 152 5.99 5.59 -43.41
CA ASP A 152 5.05 4.50 -43.67
C ASP A 152 3.83 4.98 -44.48
N PRO A 153 3.48 4.31 -45.59
CA PRO A 153 2.36 4.73 -46.44
C PRO A 153 1.01 4.81 -45.73
N ASN A 154 0.73 3.89 -44.81
CA ASN A 154 -0.55 3.85 -44.09
C ASN A 154 -0.62 5.02 -43.10
N PHE A 155 0.45 5.25 -42.33
CA PHE A 155 0.56 6.40 -41.44
C PHE A 155 0.36 7.73 -42.18
N LEU A 156 1.04 7.92 -43.32
CA LEU A 156 0.92 9.15 -44.12
C LEU A 156 -0.50 9.36 -44.64
N GLN A 157 -1.18 8.28 -45.04
CA GLN A 157 -2.57 8.34 -45.48
C GLN A 157 -3.51 8.78 -44.35
N TRP A 158 -3.35 8.21 -43.14
CA TRP A 158 -4.20 8.57 -42.00
C TRP A 158 -3.94 9.99 -41.50
N ALA A 159 -2.67 10.37 -41.35
CA ALA A 159 -2.27 11.71 -40.95
C ALA A 159 -2.78 12.78 -41.95
N GLY A 160 -2.63 12.51 -43.25
CA GLY A 160 -3.16 13.35 -44.31
C GLY A 160 -4.68 13.50 -44.23
N TRP A 161 -5.40 12.38 -44.09
CA TRP A 161 -6.86 12.40 -43.97
C TRP A 161 -7.36 13.23 -42.78
N VAL A 162 -6.73 13.10 -41.60
CA VAL A 162 -7.11 13.86 -40.40
C VAL A 162 -6.83 15.35 -40.59
N ARG A 163 -5.66 15.70 -41.13
CA ARG A 163 -5.31 17.09 -41.44
C ARG A 163 -6.28 17.73 -42.42
N ASP A 164 -6.63 17.02 -43.50
CA ASP A 164 -7.51 17.55 -44.54
C ASP A 164 -8.96 17.74 -44.02
N ARG A 165 -9.37 16.98 -42.98
CA ARG A 165 -10.70 17.08 -42.36
C ARG A 165 -10.79 18.09 -41.22
N LEU A 166 -9.74 18.21 -40.40
CA LEU A 166 -9.74 19.05 -39.20
C LEU A 166 -8.98 20.38 -39.38
N SER A 167 -8.19 20.53 -40.44
CA SER A 167 -7.41 21.74 -40.76
C SER A 167 -6.60 22.24 -39.55
N SER A 168 -6.88 23.45 -39.05
CA SER A 168 -6.20 24.06 -37.90
C SER A 168 -6.50 23.38 -36.55
N ASN A 169 -7.54 22.56 -36.48
CA ASN A 169 -7.96 21.87 -35.26
C ASN A 169 -7.37 20.46 -35.14
N ALA A 170 -6.54 20.03 -36.09
CA ALA A 170 -5.82 18.77 -36.00
C ALA A 170 -4.88 18.77 -34.78
N ARG A 171 -4.87 17.66 -34.04
CA ARG A 171 -3.93 17.47 -32.93
C ARG A 171 -2.50 17.40 -33.42
N ARG A 172 -1.55 17.77 -32.57
CA ARG A 172 -0.13 17.82 -32.92
C ARG A 172 0.45 16.41 -32.97
N ILE A 173 1.34 16.20 -33.95
CA ILE A 173 2.17 15.01 -34.05
C ILE A 173 3.61 15.42 -33.77
N TYR A 174 4.28 14.76 -32.84
CA TYR A 174 5.68 15.01 -32.51
C TYR A 174 6.55 13.88 -33.04
N LEU A 175 7.64 14.20 -33.74
CA LEU A 175 8.63 13.23 -34.19
C LEU A 175 9.89 13.39 -33.37
N VAL A 176 10.30 12.36 -32.63
CA VAL A 176 11.40 12.46 -31.66
C VAL A 176 12.54 11.51 -32.00
N GLY A 177 13.78 12.03 -31.98
CA GLY A 177 14.98 11.22 -32.12
C GLY A 177 16.23 12.03 -32.44
N ALA A 178 17.33 11.35 -32.78
CA ALA A 178 18.51 11.96 -33.39
C ALA A 178 18.27 12.09 -34.90
N LEU A 179 17.56 13.15 -35.32
CA LEU A 179 16.99 13.21 -36.67
C LEU A 179 17.94 13.82 -37.71
N ASP A 180 18.89 14.67 -37.27
CA ASP A 180 19.87 15.37 -38.13
C ASP A 180 19.18 16.02 -39.36
N LEU A 181 18.01 16.65 -39.14
CA LEU A 181 17.15 17.08 -40.24
C LEU A 181 17.65 18.38 -40.89
N PRO A 182 17.87 18.39 -42.22
CA PRO A 182 18.07 19.63 -42.95
C PRO A 182 16.86 20.57 -42.82
N PRO A 183 17.05 21.91 -42.86
CA PRO A 183 15.96 22.89 -42.70
C PRO A 183 14.78 22.67 -43.64
N VAL A 184 15.03 22.20 -44.87
CA VAL A 184 13.97 21.92 -45.87
C VAL A 184 13.10 20.73 -45.44
N LYS A 185 13.71 19.64 -44.96
CA LYS A 185 12.96 18.48 -44.45
C LYS A 185 12.15 18.84 -43.20
N ARG A 186 12.74 19.66 -42.32
CA ARG A 186 12.05 20.18 -41.13
C ARG A 186 10.78 20.96 -41.51
N ARG A 187 10.89 21.91 -42.44
CA ARG A 187 9.73 22.67 -42.94
C ARG A 187 8.67 21.80 -43.60
N LEU A 188 9.08 20.75 -44.31
CA LEU A 188 8.14 19.80 -44.92
C LEU A 188 7.34 19.04 -43.87
N LEU A 189 7.98 18.58 -42.78
CA LEU A 189 7.30 17.92 -41.67
C LEU A 189 6.33 18.88 -40.98
N GLU A 190 6.78 20.11 -40.70
CA GLU A 190 5.94 21.14 -40.08
C GLU A 190 4.72 21.49 -40.96
N ALA A 191 4.89 21.59 -42.28
CA ALA A 191 3.78 21.76 -43.22
C ALA A 191 2.81 20.57 -43.26
N ARG A 192 3.27 19.37 -42.88
CA ARG A 192 2.42 18.18 -42.72
C ARG A 192 1.76 18.09 -41.34
N GLY A 193 2.00 19.04 -40.44
CA GLY A 193 1.49 19.01 -39.06
C GLY A 193 2.33 18.18 -38.10
N VAL A 194 3.55 17.79 -38.50
CA VAL A 194 4.51 17.01 -37.69
C VAL A 194 5.60 17.95 -37.17
N THR A 195 5.73 18.03 -35.84
CA THR A 195 6.72 18.85 -35.15
C THR A 195 7.94 18.00 -34.79
N PRO A 196 9.11 18.19 -35.44
CA PRO A 196 10.31 17.42 -35.11
C PRO A 196 11.02 17.97 -33.86
N ILE A 197 11.25 17.08 -32.89
CA ILE A 197 12.07 17.27 -31.69
C ILE A 197 13.40 16.56 -31.92
N ASP A 198 14.41 17.33 -32.35
CA ASP A 198 15.70 16.80 -32.78
C ASP A 198 16.73 16.87 -31.66
N PHE A 199 17.14 15.69 -31.17
CA PHE A 199 18.15 15.51 -30.14
C PHE A 199 19.56 15.29 -30.71
N ALA A 200 19.75 15.28 -32.04
CA ALA A 200 21.05 15.02 -32.65
C ALA A 200 22.20 15.90 -32.09
N PRO A 201 21.99 17.20 -31.78
CA PRO A 201 23.02 18.02 -31.15
C PRO A 201 23.48 17.50 -29.77
N ALA A 202 22.56 16.94 -28.98
CA ALA A 202 22.83 16.45 -27.63
C ALA A 202 23.54 15.08 -27.62
N VAL A 203 23.35 14.26 -28.66
CA VAL A 203 23.95 12.92 -28.77
C VAL A 203 25.12 12.86 -29.76
N LYS A 204 25.70 14.01 -30.14
CA LYS A 204 26.78 14.07 -31.13
C LYS A 204 28.03 13.27 -30.71
N GLY A 205 28.32 13.22 -29.40
CA GLY A 205 29.43 12.45 -28.82
C GLY A 205 29.17 10.96 -28.68
N GLU A 206 27.92 10.51 -28.88
CA GLU A 206 27.56 9.09 -28.79
C GLU A 206 27.91 8.31 -30.06
N ARG A 207 28.12 7.01 -29.88
CA ARG A 207 28.31 6.09 -31.01
C ARG A 207 27.07 6.09 -31.91
N THR A 208 27.30 6.07 -33.23
CA THR A 208 26.23 6.18 -34.24
C THR A 208 25.09 5.18 -34.04
N ASP A 209 25.40 3.94 -33.65
CA ASP A 209 24.45 2.87 -33.38
C ASP A 209 23.59 3.09 -32.12
N ARG A 210 24.01 3.98 -31.22
CA ARG A 210 23.32 4.29 -29.95
C ARG A 210 22.69 5.67 -29.89
N ARG A 211 22.90 6.52 -30.89
CA ARG A 211 22.38 7.90 -30.88
C ARG A 211 20.86 7.97 -30.72
N HIS A 212 20.13 7.13 -31.45
CA HIS A 212 18.66 7.09 -31.33
C HIS A 212 18.21 6.56 -29.97
N THR A 213 18.86 5.51 -29.47
CA THR A 213 18.63 4.96 -28.13
C THR A 213 18.83 6.05 -27.06
N ALA A 214 19.97 6.75 -27.08
CA ALA A 214 20.27 7.82 -26.15
C ALA A 214 19.28 9.00 -26.26
N ALA A 215 18.91 9.40 -27.47
CA ALA A 215 17.93 10.46 -27.71
C ALA A 215 16.54 10.11 -27.14
N ILE A 216 16.07 8.88 -27.36
CA ILE A 216 14.80 8.41 -26.83
C ILE A 216 14.88 8.34 -25.30
N SER A 217 15.96 7.81 -24.72
CA SER A 217 16.15 7.80 -23.26
C SER A 217 16.08 9.21 -22.67
N MET A 218 16.83 10.18 -23.23
CA MET A 218 16.79 11.58 -22.77
C MET A 218 15.38 12.18 -22.84
N PHE A 219 14.62 11.86 -23.88
CA PHE A 219 13.24 12.33 -24.03
C PHE A 219 12.31 11.69 -22.99
N LEU A 220 12.38 10.37 -22.79
CA LEU A 220 11.58 9.67 -21.78
C LEU A 220 11.92 10.16 -20.38
N ASP A 221 13.20 10.36 -20.06
CA ASP A 221 13.67 10.92 -18.79
C ASP A 221 13.12 12.33 -18.57
N TYR A 222 13.14 13.17 -19.61
CA TYR A 222 12.55 14.50 -19.55
C TYR A 222 11.04 14.45 -19.31
N LEU A 223 10.30 13.56 -19.99
CA LEU A 223 8.86 13.40 -19.74
C LEU A 223 8.56 12.89 -18.31
N LYS A 224 9.38 11.96 -17.81
CA LYS A 224 9.30 11.47 -16.42
C LYS A 224 9.54 12.62 -15.42
N ALA A 225 10.53 13.47 -15.67
CA ALA A 225 10.88 14.60 -14.79
C ALA A 225 9.94 15.80 -14.90
N ALA A 226 9.43 16.09 -16.11
CA ALA A 226 8.49 17.19 -16.39
C ALA A 226 7.03 16.82 -16.09
N ARG A 227 6.80 15.67 -15.44
CA ARG A 227 5.49 15.20 -15.06
C ARG A 227 4.78 16.25 -14.20
N PRO A 228 3.54 16.64 -14.54
CA PRO A 228 2.79 17.59 -13.72
C PRO A 228 2.63 17.05 -12.30
N ALA A 229 2.79 17.94 -11.33
CA ALA A 229 2.48 17.64 -9.94
C ALA A 229 0.97 17.36 -9.81
N GLU A 230 0.63 16.15 -9.40
CA GLU A 230 -0.71 15.80 -8.97
C GLU A 230 -0.89 16.19 -7.50
N PRO A 231 -2.13 16.44 -7.04
CA PRO A 231 -2.39 16.65 -5.62
C PRO A 231 -1.86 15.52 -4.71
N GLY A 232 -1.69 14.31 -5.26
CA GLY A 232 -1.11 13.15 -4.56
C GLY A 232 0.42 13.16 -4.42
N ASP A 233 1.13 14.07 -5.10
CA ASP A 233 2.59 14.23 -4.97
C ASP A 233 2.98 15.16 -3.81
N TRP A 234 2.02 15.54 -2.97
CA TRP A 234 2.28 16.42 -1.84
C TRP A 234 3.35 15.82 -0.91
N GLN A 235 4.31 16.66 -0.54
CA GLN A 235 5.35 16.36 0.44
C GLN A 235 5.33 17.43 1.53
N PRO A 236 5.54 17.06 2.80
CA PRO A 236 5.70 18.03 3.87
C PRO A 236 7.02 18.79 3.67
N THR A 237 7.14 19.92 4.36
CA THR A 237 8.35 20.74 4.31
C THR A 237 9.57 19.94 4.76
N SER A 238 10.69 20.07 4.03
CA SER A 238 11.94 19.40 4.38
C SER A 238 12.40 19.81 5.77
N TYR A 239 12.93 18.86 6.55
CA TYR A 239 13.42 19.13 7.90
C TYR A 239 14.53 20.19 7.93
N GLN A 240 15.28 20.34 6.82
CA GLN A 240 16.36 21.32 6.68
C GLN A 240 15.86 22.76 6.65
N ASP A 241 14.59 22.96 6.26
CA ASP A 241 13.96 24.27 6.17
C ASP A 241 13.33 24.70 7.50
N TYR A 242 13.37 23.84 8.53
CA TYR A 242 12.85 24.19 9.85
C TYR A 242 13.76 25.21 10.55
N PRO A 243 13.18 26.21 11.22
CA PRO A 243 13.91 27.08 12.12
C PRO A 243 14.59 26.24 13.20
N SER A 244 15.86 26.53 13.46
CA SER A 244 16.63 25.90 14.52
C SER A 244 17.46 26.96 15.23
N VAL A 245 17.72 26.70 16.51
CA VAL A 245 18.64 27.49 17.31
C VAL A 245 20.05 27.29 16.75
N ARG A 246 20.69 28.38 16.31
CA ARG A 246 22.07 28.35 15.78
C ARG A 246 23.02 28.98 16.79
N GLY A 247 24.00 28.21 17.25
CA GLY A 247 25.14 28.69 18.02
C GLY A 247 26.40 28.83 17.16
N ALA A 248 27.28 29.77 17.50
CA ALA A 248 28.59 29.91 16.85
C ALA A 248 29.51 28.70 17.12
N ASP A 249 29.32 28.05 18.27
CA ASP A 249 29.96 26.82 18.72
C ASP A 249 28.97 25.95 19.51
N HIS A 250 29.42 24.78 19.97
CA HIS A 250 28.57 23.85 20.74
C HIS A 250 28.07 24.46 22.05
N ASP A 251 28.91 25.20 22.77
CA ASP A 251 28.55 25.78 24.07
C ASP A 251 27.51 26.90 23.91
N ALA A 252 27.64 27.72 22.87
CA ALA A 252 26.66 28.72 22.47
C ALA A 252 25.34 28.08 22.07
N TRP A 253 25.38 26.97 21.31
CA TRP A 253 24.18 26.23 20.96
C TRP A 253 23.47 25.66 22.20
N VAL A 254 24.21 25.06 23.16
CA VAL A 254 23.63 24.55 24.41
C VAL A 254 22.97 25.67 25.21
N ARG A 255 23.64 26.82 25.35
CA ARG A 255 23.07 27.99 26.06
C ARG A 255 21.82 28.52 25.36
N ASP A 256 21.86 28.66 24.04
CA ASP A 256 20.77 29.23 23.27
C ASP A 256 19.54 28.30 23.23
N ARG A 257 19.76 26.98 23.24
CA ARG A 257 18.69 25.97 23.34
C ARG A 257 17.99 25.98 24.71
N GLN A 258 18.59 26.62 25.71
CA GLN A 258 17.99 26.86 27.03
C GLN A 258 17.43 28.28 27.18
N ASN A 259 17.53 29.12 26.15
CA ASN A 259 16.97 30.47 26.18
C ASN A 259 15.49 30.45 25.76
N PRO A 260 14.54 30.82 26.64
CA PRO A 260 13.10 30.76 26.35
C PRO A 260 12.68 31.57 25.11
N GLU A 261 13.24 32.77 24.92
CA GLU A 261 12.87 33.64 23.80
C GLU A 261 13.26 33.02 22.46
N LYS A 262 14.47 32.44 22.38
CA LYS A 262 14.98 31.79 21.17
C LYS A 262 14.18 30.54 20.81
N VAL A 263 13.88 29.68 21.80
CA VAL A 263 13.13 28.46 21.52
C VAL A 263 11.67 28.75 21.15
N ILE A 264 11.04 29.77 21.75
CA ILE A 264 9.70 30.24 21.32
C ILE A 264 9.73 30.72 19.87
N GLU A 265 10.73 31.52 19.48
CA GLU A 265 10.84 32.00 18.10
C GLU A 265 10.95 30.84 17.10
N THR A 266 11.79 29.85 17.41
CA THR A 266 11.92 28.65 16.57
C THR A 266 10.62 27.84 16.51
N LEU A 267 9.91 27.67 17.64
CA LEU A 267 8.63 26.98 17.68
C LEU A 267 7.54 27.73 16.90
N ARG A 268 7.47 29.06 16.97
CA ARG A 268 6.53 29.86 16.17
C ARG A 268 6.77 29.70 14.68
N GLY A 269 8.04 29.70 14.25
CA GLY A 269 8.37 29.43 12.86
C GLY A 269 8.03 27.99 12.44
N ALA A 270 8.28 27.00 13.31
CA ALA A 270 7.86 25.61 13.07
C ALA A 270 6.32 25.48 13.00
N LEU A 271 5.57 26.16 13.86
CA LEU A 271 4.11 26.17 13.87
C LEU A 271 3.52 26.75 12.59
N ALA A 272 4.14 27.80 12.03
CA ALA A 272 3.74 28.34 10.73
C ALA A 272 3.91 27.30 9.61
N ILE A 273 5.00 26.54 9.64
CA ILE A 273 5.25 25.43 8.70
C ILE A 273 4.23 24.32 8.92
N TRP A 274 4.01 23.88 10.16
CA TRP A 274 3.05 22.81 10.48
C TRP A 274 1.64 23.13 9.99
N ARG A 275 1.15 24.36 10.23
CA ARG A 275 -0.16 24.82 9.76
C ARG A 275 -0.27 24.82 8.24
N ARG A 276 0.78 25.28 7.55
CA ARG A 276 0.84 25.28 6.08
C ARG A 276 0.78 23.85 5.55
N ASP A 277 1.64 22.97 6.09
CA ASP A 277 1.72 21.58 5.68
C ASP A 277 0.39 20.87 5.90
N ARG A 278 -0.22 21.00 7.08
CA ARG A 278 -1.54 20.41 7.38
C ARG A 278 -2.62 20.88 6.41
N LYS A 279 -2.70 22.18 6.13
CA LYS A 279 -3.72 22.74 5.21
C LYS A 279 -3.51 22.31 3.76
N ALA A 280 -2.25 22.07 3.36
CA ALA A 280 -1.91 21.57 2.03
C ALA A 280 -2.02 20.04 1.93
N CYS A 281 -2.04 19.33 3.06
CA CYS A 281 -2.12 17.87 3.09
C CYS A 281 -3.43 17.38 2.46
N PRO A 282 -3.38 16.52 1.43
CA PRO A 282 -4.54 16.05 0.68
C PRO A 282 -5.38 14.98 1.41
N ARG A 283 -5.16 14.80 2.73
CA ARG A 283 -5.96 13.97 3.66
C ARG A 283 -6.06 12.49 3.27
N TRP A 284 -4.92 11.85 3.02
CA TRP A 284 -4.85 10.38 2.89
C TRP A 284 -5.47 9.68 4.10
N VAL A 285 -6.09 8.52 3.89
CA VAL A 285 -6.46 7.64 5.02
C VAL A 285 -5.22 7.19 5.80
N VAL A 286 -4.15 6.86 5.07
CA VAL A 286 -2.79 6.57 5.53
C VAL A 286 -1.82 7.24 4.56
N CYS A 287 -1.04 8.22 5.02
CA CYS A 287 -0.03 8.86 4.20
C CYS A 287 1.03 7.84 3.74
N PRO A 288 1.69 7.99 2.57
CA PRO A 288 2.82 7.14 2.19
C PRO A 288 3.91 7.08 3.28
N GLY A 289 4.61 5.95 3.41
CA GLY A 289 5.66 5.76 4.44
C GLY A 289 6.73 6.87 4.46
N GLU A 290 7.19 7.31 3.29
CA GLU A 290 8.15 8.42 3.16
C GLU A 290 7.58 9.75 3.66
N VAL A 291 6.31 10.03 3.37
CA VAL A 291 5.59 11.22 3.87
C VAL A 291 5.45 11.16 5.39
N ARG A 292 5.07 9.99 5.95
CA ARG A 292 5.00 9.82 7.41
C ARG A 292 6.36 10.08 8.05
N ARG A 293 7.44 9.51 7.50
CA ARG A 293 8.81 9.74 7.98
C ARG A 293 9.18 11.22 7.93
N ALA A 294 8.90 11.93 6.85
CA ALA A 294 9.17 13.36 6.73
C ALA A 294 8.37 14.21 7.74
N ILE A 295 7.11 13.86 8.02
CA ILE A 295 6.34 14.47 9.12
C ILE A 295 7.07 14.26 10.45
N ARG A 296 7.54 13.04 10.74
CA ARG A 296 8.29 12.74 11.97
C ARG A 296 9.56 13.57 12.12
N HIS A 297 10.37 13.68 11.06
CA HIS A 297 11.57 14.52 11.05
C HIS A 297 11.22 15.98 11.38
N GLY A 298 10.21 16.55 10.72
CA GLY A 298 9.79 17.93 10.98
C GLY A 298 9.11 18.15 12.34
N THR A 299 8.63 17.10 13.01
CA THR A 299 8.15 17.19 14.40
C THR A 299 9.33 17.20 15.37
N ASN A 300 10.31 16.34 15.13
CA ASN A 300 11.48 16.16 16.01
C ASN A 300 12.57 17.23 15.82
N SER A 301 12.47 18.08 14.79
CA SER A 301 13.44 19.15 14.52
C SER A 301 13.30 20.36 15.45
N VAL A 302 12.23 20.45 16.25
CA VAL A 302 11.99 21.59 17.14
C VAL A 302 12.92 21.55 18.35
N ASP A 303 13.66 22.63 18.54
CA ASP A 303 14.57 22.80 19.66
C ASP A 303 13.83 22.97 20.99
N ASN A 304 14.17 22.09 21.95
CA ASN A 304 13.70 22.14 23.35
C ASN A 304 12.20 22.46 23.48
N ILE A 305 11.39 21.61 22.85
CA ILE A 305 9.95 21.78 22.76
C ILE A 305 9.26 21.91 24.13
N LEU A 306 9.79 21.27 25.17
CA LEU A 306 9.29 21.38 26.54
C LEU A 306 9.34 22.82 27.03
N LEU A 307 10.52 23.43 27.00
CA LEU A 307 10.72 24.82 27.42
C LEU A 307 9.89 25.80 26.57
N ALA A 308 9.82 25.56 25.26
CA ALA A 308 9.05 26.39 24.36
C ALA A 308 7.55 26.36 24.69
N LEU A 309 6.98 25.17 24.95
CA LEU A 309 5.58 25.00 25.34
C LEU A 309 5.28 25.55 26.76
N ASP A 310 6.26 25.52 27.68
CA ASP A 310 6.16 26.13 29.02
C ASP A 310 6.10 27.65 28.97
N THR A 311 6.71 28.26 27.94
CA THR A 311 6.87 29.71 27.86
C THR A 311 5.84 30.37 26.93
N LEU A 312 5.22 29.60 26.02
CA LEU A 312 4.19 30.13 25.12
C LEU A 312 2.95 30.63 25.89
N PRO A 313 2.30 31.72 25.43
CA PRO A 313 0.98 32.11 25.93
C PRO A 313 -0.05 30.99 25.76
N GLU A 314 -1.04 30.90 26.66
CA GLU A 314 -2.01 29.81 26.70
C GLU A 314 -2.68 29.53 25.34
N CYS A 315 -3.14 30.56 24.63
CA CYS A 315 -3.77 30.39 23.31
C CYS A 315 -2.81 29.83 22.25
N GLU A 316 -1.55 30.28 22.24
CA GLU A 316 -0.55 29.77 21.29
C GLU A 316 -0.12 28.34 21.65
N SER A 317 -0.01 28.05 22.95
CA SER A 317 0.31 26.72 23.47
C SER A 317 -0.80 25.71 23.12
N ARG A 318 -2.07 26.11 23.27
CA ARG A 318 -3.23 25.31 22.83
C ARG A 318 -3.12 24.92 21.37
N ASP A 319 -2.91 25.91 20.49
CA ASP A 319 -2.82 25.66 19.05
C ASP A 319 -1.60 24.79 18.71
N ALA A 320 -0.49 24.96 19.43
CA ALA A 320 0.71 24.15 19.25
C ALA A 320 0.50 22.69 19.64
N LEU A 321 -0.19 22.44 20.75
CA LEU A 321 -0.54 21.08 21.19
C LEU A 321 -1.49 20.39 20.20
N LEU A 322 -2.48 21.11 19.65
CA LEU A 322 -3.38 20.55 18.65
C LEU A 322 -2.63 20.17 17.35
N GLU A 323 -1.75 21.03 16.85
CA GLU A 323 -0.92 20.73 15.68
C GLU A 323 0.06 19.58 15.96
N LEU A 324 0.66 19.51 17.15
CA LEU A 324 1.48 18.38 17.57
C LEU A 324 0.68 17.08 17.56
N ALA A 325 -0.51 17.05 18.16
CA ALA A 325 -1.34 15.85 18.18
C ALA A 325 -1.66 15.35 16.76
N TRP A 326 -1.98 16.26 15.85
CA TRP A 326 -2.18 15.93 14.44
C TRP A 326 -0.94 15.31 13.80
N ARG A 327 0.26 15.85 14.10
CA ARG A 327 1.53 15.33 13.56
C ARG A 327 1.90 13.97 14.15
N TYR A 328 1.68 13.74 15.45
CA TYR A 328 1.91 12.42 16.08
C TYR A 328 0.97 11.37 15.48
N ASP A 329 -0.31 11.70 15.28
CA ASP A 329 -1.28 10.82 14.61
C ASP A 329 -0.86 10.51 13.15
N HIS A 330 -0.65 11.53 12.31
CA HIS A 330 -0.33 11.33 10.89
C HIS A 330 1.09 10.80 10.62
N GLY A 331 2.01 11.02 11.57
CA GLY A 331 3.35 10.46 11.56
C GLY A 331 3.44 9.04 12.11
N ALA A 332 2.32 8.45 12.56
CA ALA A 332 2.26 7.15 13.23
C ALA A 332 3.17 7.05 14.47
N GLN A 333 3.41 8.16 15.18
CA GLN A 333 4.30 8.21 16.33
C GLN A 333 3.53 7.92 17.63
N PRO A 334 4.09 7.10 18.55
CA PRO A 334 3.52 6.98 19.89
C PRO A 334 3.64 8.31 20.62
N LEU A 335 2.55 8.76 21.25
CA LEU A 335 2.55 10.00 22.03
C LEU A 335 3.30 9.80 23.36
N PRO A 336 4.32 10.61 23.68
CA PRO A 336 5.03 10.51 24.96
C PRO A 336 4.11 10.80 26.15
N PRO A 337 4.27 10.10 27.30
CA PRO A 337 3.42 10.32 28.48
C PRO A 337 3.38 11.79 28.95
N TRP A 338 4.54 12.45 29.02
CA TRP A 338 4.62 13.86 29.42
C TRP A 338 3.78 14.79 28.52
N LEU A 339 3.69 14.46 27.22
CA LEU A 339 2.94 15.26 26.26
C LEU A 339 1.46 14.95 26.35
N ALA A 340 1.09 13.70 26.61
CA ALA A 340 -0.29 13.31 26.89
C ALA A 340 -0.84 14.02 28.14
N ASP A 341 -0.08 14.03 29.23
CA ASP A 341 -0.47 14.70 30.48
C ASP A 341 -0.60 16.21 30.28
N ARG A 342 0.32 16.81 29.51
CA ARG A 342 0.27 18.22 29.17
C ARG A 342 -0.95 18.57 28.31
N MET A 343 -1.26 17.75 27.31
CA MET A 343 -2.46 17.92 26.49
C MET A 343 -3.73 17.81 27.35
N ASP A 344 -3.79 16.87 28.29
CA ASP A 344 -4.93 16.75 29.21
C ASP A 344 -5.09 17.96 30.11
N ALA A 345 -3.99 18.53 30.61
CA ALA A 345 -4.01 19.71 31.47
C ALA A 345 -4.35 21.00 30.72
N SER A 346 -3.90 21.14 29.46
CA SER A 346 -3.99 22.39 28.70
C SER A 346 -5.14 22.45 27.70
N LEU A 347 -5.83 21.33 27.41
CA LEU A 347 -6.91 21.26 26.41
C LEU A 347 -8.23 20.78 27.04
N PRO A 348 -8.91 21.63 27.83
CA PRO A 348 -10.24 21.31 28.37
C PRO A 348 -11.31 21.29 27.27
N LEU A 349 -12.51 20.77 27.58
CA LEU A 349 -13.59 20.60 26.60
C LEU A 349 -13.94 21.90 25.88
N GLU A 350 -14.01 22.99 26.61
CA GLU A 350 -14.35 24.32 26.10
C GLU A 350 -13.35 24.79 25.03
N ALA A 351 -12.08 24.44 25.20
CA ALA A 351 -11.03 24.77 24.23
C ALA A 351 -11.12 23.94 22.94
N LEU A 352 -11.75 22.77 22.99
CA LEU A 352 -11.90 21.86 21.85
C LEU A 352 -13.15 22.16 21.01
N VAL A 353 -14.19 22.77 21.59
CA VAL A 353 -15.43 23.13 20.88
C VAL A 353 -15.15 24.13 19.75
N GLU A 354 -14.20 25.04 19.94
CA GLU A 354 -13.82 26.04 18.94
C GLU A 354 -12.73 25.56 17.96
N ALA A 355 -12.17 24.37 18.17
CA ALA A 355 -11.06 23.86 17.37
C ALA A 355 -11.53 23.22 16.05
N GLU A 356 -10.64 23.17 15.05
CA GLU A 356 -10.93 22.50 13.78
C GLU A 356 -11.19 20.99 14.03
N PRO A 357 -12.27 20.40 13.49
CA PRO A 357 -12.62 19.00 13.74
C PRO A 357 -11.52 17.98 13.42
N ASP A 358 -10.69 18.26 12.41
CA ASP A 358 -9.57 17.38 12.02
C ASP A 358 -8.46 17.34 13.09
N LEU A 359 -8.17 18.49 13.72
CA LEU A 359 -7.23 18.58 14.84
C LEU A 359 -7.78 17.86 16.08
N VAL A 360 -9.08 18.02 16.35
CA VAL A 360 -9.75 17.30 17.45
C VAL A 360 -9.70 15.79 17.23
N CYS A 361 -9.98 15.32 16.01
CA CYS A 361 -9.85 13.89 15.68
C CYS A 361 -8.41 13.38 15.86
N GLY A 362 -7.41 14.17 15.46
CA GLY A 362 -5.99 13.84 15.69
C GLY A 362 -5.65 13.74 17.17
N LEU A 363 -6.13 14.68 17.98
CA LEU A 363 -5.99 14.68 19.43
C LEU A 363 -6.62 13.45 20.09
N VAL A 364 -7.85 13.11 19.71
CA VAL A 364 -8.56 11.95 20.26
C VAL A 364 -7.79 10.67 19.95
N ARG A 365 -7.34 10.46 18.70
CA ARG A 365 -6.52 9.29 18.34
C ARG A 365 -5.22 9.24 19.14
N ALA A 366 -4.51 10.37 19.25
CA ALA A 366 -3.23 10.42 19.94
C ALA A 366 -3.39 10.09 21.44
N LEU A 367 -4.36 10.69 22.13
CA LEU A 367 -4.56 10.51 23.58
C LEU A 367 -5.17 9.16 23.96
N LEU A 368 -6.15 8.67 23.19
CA LEU A 368 -6.73 7.34 23.42
C LEU A 368 -5.76 6.23 23.02
N GLY A 369 -5.04 6.41 21.91
CA GLY A 369 -3.97 5.50 21.49
C GLY A 369 -2.81 5.41 22.49
N ALA A 370 -2.46 6.53 23.14
CA ALA A 370 -1.47 6.55 24.21
C ALA A 370 -1.92 5.75 25.43
N ALA A 371 -3.16 5.96 25.90
CA ALA A 371 -3.70 5.20 27.02
C ALA A 371 -3.83 3.69 26.70
N ARG A 372 -4.25 3.35 25.47
CA ARG A 372 -4.26 1.98 24.94
C ARG A 372 -2.87 1.33 25.01
N SER A 373 -1.86 2.04 24.54
CA SER A 373 -0.49 1.53 24.48
C SER A 373 0.12 1.34 25.87
N ALA A 374 -0.31 2.14 26.86
CA ALA A 374 0.10 2.03 28.26
C ALA A 374 -0.74 1.03 29.08
N ASP A 375 -1.78 0.43 28.48
CA ASP A 375 -2.82 -0.36 29.18
C ASP A 375 -3.52 0.39 30.33
N ASP A 376 -3.57 1.72 30.28
CA ASP A 376 -4.15 2.56 31.34
C ASP A 376 -5.67 2.72 31.16
N GLU A 377 -6.42 1.85 31.83
CA GLU A 377 -7.88 1.82 31.76
C GLU A 377 -8.52 3.09 32.32
N ALA A 378 -7.98 3.62 33.41
CA ALA A 378 -8.54 4.79 34.07
C ALA A 378 -8.39 6.04 33.19
N ALA A 379 -7.17 6.29 32.69
CA ALA A 379 -6.93 7.42 31.78
C ALA A 379 -7.75 7.27 30.50
N PHE A 380 -7.83 6.06 29.93
CA PHE A 380 -8.63 5.82 28.73
C PHE A 380 -10.12 6.12 28.97
N ALA A 381 -10.70 5.59 30.06
CA ALA A 381 -12.11 5.79 30.37
C ALA A 381 -12.44 7.27 30.60
N THR A 382 -11.62 7.98 31.39
CA THR A 382 -11.78 9.41 31.64
C THR A 382 -11.71 10.22 30.34
N ARG A 383 -10.70 9.95 29.49
CA ARG A 383 -10.53 10.64 28.21
C ARG A 383 -11.67 10.35 27.24
N ALA A 384 -12.07 9.09 27.09
CA ALA A 384 -13.14 8.69 26.18
C ALA A 384 -14.48 9.32 26.58
N THR A 385 -14.84 9.28 27.87
CA THR A 385 -16.05 9.92 28.39
C THR A 385 -16.00 11.43 28.25
N ARG A 386 -14.84 12.07 28.43
CA ARG A 386 -14.66 13.49 28.12
C ARG A 386 -15.01 13.75 26.64
N PHE A 387 -14.41 13.03 25.70
CA PHE A 387 -14.62 13.28 24.27
C PHE A 387 -16.05 12.97 23.78
N GLU A 388 -16.75 12.04 24.42
CA GLU A 388 -18.17 11.75 24.14
C GLU A 388 -19.11 12.93 24.49
N MET A 389 -18.69 13.83 25.39
CA MET A 389 -19.47 15.03 25.74
C MET A 389 -19.39 16.12 24.67
N LEU A 390 -18.46 16.03 23.72
CA LEU A 390 -18.35 17.02 22.66
C LEU A 390 -19.49 16.84 21.63
N THR A 391 -20.24 17.90 21.36
CA THR A 391 -21.20 17.97 20.24
C THR A 391 -20.48 18.22 18.91
N VAL A 392 -20.00 17.17 18.25
CA VAL A 392 -19.13 17.23 17.05
C VAL A 392 -19.71 16.30 15.95
N PRO A 393 -19.24 16.35 14.67
CA PRO A 393 -19.75 15.50 13.59
C PRO A 393 -19.75 14.01 13.93
N SER A 394 -20.60 13.26 13.21
CA SER A 394 -20.79 11.80 13.35
C SER A 394 -19.47 11.03 13.42
N ASP A 395 -18.46 11.44 12.64
CA ASP A 395 -17.13 10.81 12.58
C ASP A 395 -16.36 10.83 13.91
N LEU A 396 -16.57 11.83 14.78
CA LEU A 396 -15.91 11.85 16.09
C LEU A 396 -16.52 10.81 17.04
N SER A 397 -17.84 10.67 17.03
CA SER A 397 -18.54 9.64 17.81
C SER A 397 -18.10 8.25 17.36
N ALA A 398 -18.07 8.01 16.04
CA ALA A 398 -17.56 6.77 15.47
C ALA A 398 -16.09 6.51 15.85
N LEU A 399 -15.27 7.56 15.94
CA LEU A 399 -13.88 7.45 16.39
C LEU A 399 -13.76 6.99 17.83
N VAL A 400 -14.48 7.60 18.76
CA VAL A 400 -14.40 7.19 20.19
C VAL A 400 -14.94 5.77 20.35
N ALA A 401 -16.04 5.42 19.69
CA ALA A 401 -16.58 4.05 19.69
C ALA A 401 -15.57 3.02 19.13
N HIS A 402 -14.89 3.37 18.04
CA HIS A 402 -13.84 2.53 17.46
C HIS A 402 -12.66 2.34 18.42
N GLU A 403 -12.13 3.40 19.01
CA GLU A 403 -11.03 3.31 19.99
C GLU A 403 -11.42 2.46 21.21
N ARG A 404 -12.67 2.59 21.71
CA ARG A 404 -13.19 1.73 22.78
C ARG A 404 -13.18 0.26 22.38
N CYS A 405 -13.66 -0.06 21.17
CA CYS A 405 -13.66 -1.43 20.67
C CYS A 405 -12.23 -1.97 20.46
N LEU A 406 -11.30 -1.14 19.98
CA LEU A 406 -9.90 -1.55 19.87
C LEU A 406 -9.29 -1.85 21.24
N PHE A 407 -9.61 -1.05 22.27
CA PHE A 407 -9.10 -1.27 23.63
C PHE A 407 -9.66 -2.55 24.25
N ALA A 408 -10.96 -2.80 24.06
CA ALA A 408 -11.60 -4.05 24.42
C ALA A 408 -10.98 -5.25 23.68
N ARG A 409 -10.72 -5.11 22.37
CA ARG A 409 -10.02 -6.13 21.54
C ARG A 409 -8.67 -6.51 22.13
N ASP A 410 -7.87 -5.50 22.49
CA ASP A 410 -6.51 -5.71 23.02
C ASP A 410 -6.54 -6.36 24.42
N ARG A 411 -7.69 -6.34 25.13
CA ARG A 411 -7.97 -7.07 26.37
C ARG A 411 -8.78 -8.36 26.21
N LEU A 412 -9.02 -8.82 24.98
CA LEU A 412 -9.82 -10.01 24.67
C LEU A 412 -11.29 -9.92 25.14
N ASP A 413 -11.83 -8.71 25.23
CA ASP A 413 -13.22 -8.46 25.60
C ASP A 413 -14.13 -8.51 24.37
N PHE A 414 -14.42 -9.74 23.93
CA PHE A 414 -15.25 -10.01 22.75
C PHE A 414 -16.70 -9.54 22.89
N GLU A 415 -17.25 -9.65 24.11
CA GLU A 415 -18.61 -9.25 24.43
C GLU A 415 -18.78 -7.75 24.24
N PHE A 416 -17.89 -6.94 24.85
CA PHE A 416 -17.92 -5.49 24.69
C PHE A 416 -17.81 -5.09 23.22
N VAL A 417 -16.90 -5.70 22.45
CA VAL A 417 -16.78 -5.39 21.01
C VAL A 417 -18.09 -5.70 20.30
N ALA A 418 -18.62 -6.92 20.44
CA ALA A 418 -19.84 -7.34 19.75
C ALA A 418 -21.04 -6.41 20.02
N GLU A 419 -21.21 -5.96 21.27
CA GLU A 419 -22.31 -5.06 21.67
C GLU A 419 -22.17 -3.63 21.14
N ASN A 420 -20.95 -3.17 20.83
CA ASN A 420 -20.65 -1.78 20.52
C ASN A 420 -20.31 -1.52 19.04
N LEU A 421 -20.24 -2.56 18.20
CA LEU A 421 -19.94 -2.43 16.76
C LEU A 421 -20.89 -1.51 16.00
N SER A 422 -22.18 -1.54 16.35
CA SER A 422 -23.21 -0.68 15.73
C SER A 422 -22.98 0.81 15.97
N LYS A 423 -22.24 1.17 17.02
CA LYS A 423 -21.87 2.56 17.35
C LYS A 423 -20.75 3.10 16.46
N ILE A 424 -20.03 2.24 15.73
CA ILE A 424 -19.03 2.63 14.74
C ILE A 424 -19.78 2.97 13.44
N ASP A 425 -20.40 4.14 13.43
CA ASP A 425 -21.18 4.66 12.30
C ASP A 425 -20.86 6.15 12.09
N GLY A 426 -20.18 6.44 10.99
CA GLY A 426 -19.77 7.80 10.63
C GLY A 426 -19.99 8.10 9.15
N ASP A 427 -19.90 9.37 8.79
CA ASP A 427 -20.17 9.87 7.43
C ASP A 427 -19.14 9.40 6.40
N ASP A 428 -17.90 9.16 6.85
CA ASP A 428 -16.83 8.59 6.03
C ASP A 428 -17.01 7.06 5.86
N PRO A 429 -17.15 6.53 4.62
CA PRO A 429 -17.32 5.10 4.39
C PRO A 429 -16.20 4.21 4.95
N VAL A 430 -15.02 4.78 5.25
CA VAL A 430 -13.92 4.04 5.90
C VAL A 430 -14.34 3.45 7.26
N TRP A 431 -15.31 4.07 7.95
CA TRP A 431 -15.85 3.51 9.20
C TRP A 431 -16.51 2.14 9.00
N GLY A 432 -17.11 1.90 7.84
CA GLY A 432 -17.62 0.57 7.48
C GLY A 432 -16.49 -0.46 7.40
N LEU A 433 -15.34 -0.10 6.84
CA LEU A 433 -14.18 -0.99 6.77
C LEU A 433 -13.62 -1.29 8.18
N ARG A 434 -13.49 -0.26 9.03
CA ARG A 434 -13.07 -0.40 10.43
C ARG A 434 -14.01 -1.29 11.24
N ARG A 435 -15.33 -1.11 11.07
CA ARG A 435 -16.35 -1.96 11.68
C ARG A 435 -16.25 -3.40 11.18
N ALA A 436 -16.07 -3.61 9.88
CA ALA A 436 -15.91 -4.94 9.30
C ALA A 436 -14.69 -5.69 9.85
N ALA A 437 -13.55 -5.01 10.06
CA ALA A 437 -12.38 -5.61 10.68
C ALA A 437 -12.66 -6.19 12.08
N LEU A 438 -13.45 -5.47 12.88
CA LEU A 438 -13.85 -5.92 14.21
C LEU A 438 -14.96 -6.98 14.16
N LEU A 439 -15.89 -6.92 13.19
CA LEU A 439 -16.88 -7.98 12.93
C LEU A 439 -16.19 -9.32 12.62
N TYR A 440 -15.18 -9.33 11.74
CA TYR A 440 -14.35 -10.52 11.51
C TYR A 440 -13.64 -10.98 12.80
N TRP A 441 -13.20 -10.04 13.64
CA TRP A 441 -12.53 -10.39 14.89
C TRP A 441 -13.47 -11.07 15.90
N VAL A 442 -14.73 -10.65 16.01
CA VAL A 442 -15.75 -11.33 16.86
C VAL A 442 -16.39 -12.56 16.19
N GLY A 443 -16.14 -12.78 14.90
CA GLY A 443 -16.59 -13.95 14.15
C GLY A 443 -17.87 -13.76 13.32
N GLU A 444 -18.38 -12.53 13.21
CA GLU A 444 -19.58 -12.16 12.43
C GLU A 444 -19.21 -11.96 10.95
N THR A 445 -18.81 -13.05 10.29
CA THR A 445 -18.22 -13.06 8.93
C THR A 445 -19.17 -12.51 7.87
N GLU A 446 -20.42 -12.95 7.86
CA GLU A 446 -21.40 -12.54 6.84
C GLU A 446 -21.76 -11.05 6.95
N GLU A 447 -21.88 -10.53 8.18
CA GLU A 447 -22.10 -9.11 8.42
C GLU A 447 -20.87 -8.27 8.05
N ALA A 448 -19.67 -8.78 8.33
CA ALA A 448 -18.42 -8.14 7.94
C ALA A 448 -18.33 -7.98 6.41
N HIS A 449 -18.58 -9.06 5.67
CA HIS A 449 -18.60 -9.06 4.20
C HIS A 449 -19.64 -8.06 3.66
N SER A 450 -20.88 -8.13 4.15
CA SER A 450 -21.93 -7.17 3.77
C SER A 450 -21.51 -5.72 4.02
N THR A 451 -20.90 -5.45 5.18
CA THR A 451 -20.41 -4.12 5.56
C THR A 451 -19.30 -3.61 4.62
N ILE A 452 -18.35 -4.47 4.23
CA ILE A 452 -17.31 -4.13 3.23
C ILE A 452 -17.96 -3.77 1.90
N GLY A 453 -18.90 -4.60 1.42
CA GLY A 453 -19.61 -4.35 0.16
C GLY A 453 -20.34 -2.99 0.14
N ILE A 454 -20.99 -2.62 1.24
CA ILE A 454 -21.65 -1.31 1.37
C ILE A 454 -20.62 -0.17 1.34
N ALA A 455 -19.53 -0.27 2.10
CA ALA A 455 -18.48 0.74 2.15
C ALA A 455 -17.80 0.94 0.79
N VAL A 456 -17.46 -0.15 0.11
CA VAL A 456 -16.84 -0.16 -1.23
C VAL A 456 -17.74 0.52 -2.25
N ARG A 457 -19.05 0.19 -2.30
CA ARG A 457 -19.99 0.81 -3.24
C ARG A 457 -20.22 2.29 -2.96
N LYS A 458 -20.25 2.70 -1.68
CA LYS A 458 -20.29 4.12 -1.28
C LYS A 458 -19.03 4.86 -1.75
N LEU A 459 -17.83 4.29 -1.53
CA LEU A 459 -16.56 4.88 -1.98
C LEU A 459 -16.47 4.99 -3.49
N ARG A 460 -16.85 3.92 -4.22
CA ARG A 460 -16.95 3.92 -5.68
C ARG A 460 -17.81 5.07 -6.19
N THR A 461 -18.97 5.28 -5.58
CA THR A 461 -19.87 6.37 -5.97
C THR A 461 -19.26 7.75 -5.71
N ARG A 462 -18.58 7.93 -4.57
CA ARG A 462 -17.95 9.22 -4.21
C ARG A 462 -16.73 9.52 -5.07
N VAL A 463 -15.83 8.55 -5.30
CA VAL A 463 -14.62 8.75 -6.11
C VAL A 463 -14.96 9.00 -7.59
N LEU A 464 -16.05 8.44 -8.11
CA LEU A 464 -16.52 8.75 -9.47
C LEU A 464 -17.09 10.17 -9.62
N ARG A 465 -17.59 10.76 -8.52
CA ARG A 465 -18.09 12.15 -8.51
C ARG A 465 -16.97 13.17 -8.36
N ASP A 466 -15.90 12.79 -7.66
CA ASP A 466 -14.73 13.63 -7.40
C ASP A 466 -13.45 12.80 -7.58
N PRO A 467 -13.05 12.54 -8.85
CA PRO A 467 -11.91 11.70 -9.19
C PRO A 467 -10.56 12.34 -8.89
N ASP A 468 -10.50 13.63 -8.59
CA ASP A 468 -9.26 14.35 -8.28
C ASP A 468 -8.96 14.34 -6.77
N SER A 469 -9.93 13.99 -5.93
CA SER A 469 -9.77 13.90 -4.47
C SER A 469 -8.89 12.72 -4.05
N VAL A 470 -7.66 13.03 -3.66
CA VAL A 470 -6.70 12.08 -3.07
C VAL A 470 -7.25 11.43 -1.80
N ALA A 471 -8.02 12.17 -1.00
CA ALA A 471 -8.68 11.62 0.19
C ALA A 471 -9.62 10.46 -0.17
N LEU A 472 -10.44 10.62 -1.22
CA LEU A 472 -11.35 9.58 -1.69
C LEU A 472 -10.59 8.45 -2.39
N ARG A 473 -9.63 8.77 -3.27
CA ARG A 473 -8.82 7.77 -3.97
C ARG A 473 -8.02 6.90 -2.99
N SER A 474 -7.40 7.49 -1.96
CA SER A 474 -6.65 6.72 -0.95
C SER A 474 -7.53 5.69 -0.24
N ARG A 475 -8.73 6.08 0.19
CA ARG A 475 -9.72 5.16 0.78
C ARG A 475 -10.17 4.09 -0.21
N PHE A 476 -10.40 4.49 -1.46
CA PHE A 476 -10.84 3.60 -2.52
C PHE A 476 -9.80 2.52 -2.83
N VAL A 477 -8.50 2.86 -2.88
CA VAL A 477 -7.43 1.89 -3.10
C VAL A 477 -7.43 0.81 -2.00
N TRP A 478 -7.53 1.20 -0.73
CA TRP A 478 -7.63 0.24 0.38
C TRP A 478 -8.93 -0.58 0.36
N ALA A 479 -10.05 0.04 0.00
CA ALA A 479 -11.33 -0.65 -0.13
C ALA A 479 -11.31 -1.69 -1.27
N ARG A 480 -10.68 -1.36 -2.41
CA ARG A 480 -10.45 -2.29 -3.52
C ARG A 480 -9.52 -3.44 -3.10
N TRP A 481 -8.47 -3.14 -2.34
CA TRP A 481 -7.58 -4.16 -1.79
C TRP A 481 -8.37 -5.17 -0.92
N LEU A 482 -9.21 -4.68 -0.01
CA LEU A 482 -10.07 -5.54 0.82
C LEU A 482 -11.10 -6.31 -0.02
N ALA A 483 -11.70 -5.70 -1.05
CA ALA A 483 -12.58 -6.40 -1.98
C ALA A 483 -11.84 -7.53 -2.71
N GLY A 484 -10.55 -7.35 -3.03
CA GLY A 484 -9.71 -8.42 -3.59
C GLY A 484 -9.46 -9.56 -2.61
N ALA A 485 -9.31 -9.26 -1.32
CA ALA A 485 -9.15 -10.26 -0.27
C ALA A 485 -10.42 -11.15 -0.10
N LEU A 486 -11.60 -10.60 -0.40
CA LEU A 486 -12.88 -11.31 -0.38
C LEU A 486 -13.11 -12.26 -1.54
N ARG A 487 -12.23 -12.31 -2.54
CA ARG A 487 -12.43 -13.10 -3.78
C ARG A 487 -12.80 -14.58 -3.52
N TRP A 488 -12.31 -15.17 -2.44
CA TRP A 488 -12.58 -16.56 -2.06
C TRP A 488 -13.91 -16.74 -1.30
N GLU A 489 -14.50 -15.66 -0.79
CA GLU A 489 -15.79 -15.65 -0.09
C GLU A 489 -16.96 -15.32 -1.05
N ASP A 490 -16.71 -14.54 -2.10
CA ASP A 490 -17.76 -14.01 -2.98
C ASP A 490 -17.59 -14.35 -4.48
N ASP A 491 -16.67 -15.27 -4.80
CA ASP A 491 -16.27 -15.61 -6.17
C ASP A 491 -15.79 -14.42 -7.02
N GLY A 492 -15.31 -13.36 -6.37
CA GLY A 492 -14.79 -12.14 -7.01
C GLY A 492 -15.86 -11.18 -7.52
N VAL A 493 -17.12 -11.34 -7.09
CA VAL A 493 -18.24 -10.49 -7.52
C VAL A 493 -18.01 -9.03 -7.17
N LEU A 494 -17.65 -8.72 -5.93
CA LEU A 494 -17.41 -7.35 -5.48
C LEU A 494 -16.21 -6.72 -6.20
N LEU A 495 -15.13 -7.49 -6.41
CA LEU A 495 -13.97 -7.01 -7.16
C LEU A 495 -14.34 -6.71 -8.62
N ALA A 496 -15.18 -7.53 -9.24
CA ALA A 496 -15.64 -7.32 -10.62
C ALA A 496 -16.47 -6.03 -10.78
N GLU A 497 -17.24 -5.61 -9.76
CA GLU A 497 -17.94 -4.31 -9.75
C GLU A 497 -16.98 -3.10 -9.84
N LEU A 498 -15.69 -3.31 -9.54
CA LEU A 498 -14.65 -2.29 -9.53
C LEU A 498 -13.77 -2.31 -10.79
N ASN A 499 -14.05 -3.18 -11.76
CA ASN A 499 -13.27 -3.25 -13.01
C ASN A 499 -13.28 -1.92 -13.78
N GLY A 500 -12.14 -1.56 -14.37
CA GLY A 500 -11.96 -0.30 -15.11
C GLY A 500 -11.79 0.94 -14.23
N LEU A 501 -11.74 0.78 -12.90
CA LEU A 501 -11.45 1.87 -11.95
C LEU A 501 -9.97 1.94 -11.56
N ASP A 502 -9.10 1.09 -12.13
CA ASP A 502 -7.65 1.13 -11.91
C ASP A 502 -7.01 2.46 -12.30
N ARG A 503 -7.59 3.15 -13.28
CA ARG A 503 -7.24 4.53 -13.67
C ARG A 503 -7.40 5.55 -12.54
N LEU A 504 -8.17 5.25 -11.49
CA LEU A 504 -8.39 6.11 -10.33
C LEU A 504 -7.41 5.81 -9.19
N ALA A 505 -6.58 4.77 -9.30
CA ALA A 505 -5.57 4.45 -8.30
C ALA A 505 -4.65 5.64 -8.05
N LEU A 506 -4.24 5.83 -6.80
CA LEU A 506 -3.23 6.83 -6.49
C LEU A 506 -1.91 6.40 -7.10
N ARG A 507 -1.29 7.36 -7.77
CA ARG A 507 0.03 7.19 -8.36
C ARG A 507 1.06 6.87 -7.26
N ASP A 508 1.95 5.92 -7.55
CA ASP A 508 3.07 5.53 -6.67
C ASP A 508 2.63 5.20 -5.23
N TYR A 509 1.36 4.79 -5.07
CA TYR A 509 0.77 4.45 -3.79
C TYR A 509 0.20 3.02 -3.86
N ASP A 510 1.01 2.09 -3.38
CA ASP A 510 0.62 0.69 -3.22
C ASP A 510 0.33 0.37 -1.74
N PRO A 511 -0.87 -0.11 -1.39
CA PRO A 511 -1.17 -0.66 -0.07
C PRO A 511 -0.17 -1.72 0.40
N TRP A 512 0.32 -2.57 -0.51
CA TRP A 512 1.25 -3.64 -0.15
C TRP A 512 2.60 -3.12 0.32
N GLU A 513 3.10 -2.03 -0.28
CA GLU A 513 4.34 -1.39 0.16
C GLU A 513 4.20 -0.81 1.59
N GLN A 514 2.99 -0.39 2.00
CA GLN A 514 2.76 0.08 3.37
C GLN A 514 2.88 -1.03 4.42
N LEU A 515 2.74 -2.30 4.03
CA LEU A 515 2.89 -3.48 4.89
C LEU A 515 4.28 -4.10 4.79
N ARG A 516 4.84 -4.15 3.56
CA ARG A 516 6.13 -4.78 3.28
C ARG A 516 7.30 -4.13 4.01
N ALA A 517 7.31 -2.80 4.11
CA ALA A 517 8.40 -2.10 4.79
C ALA A 517 8.48 -2.47 6.30
N PRO A 518 7.40 -2.37 7.09
CA PRO A 518 7.40 -2.89 8.46
C PRO A 518 7.76 -4.38 8.56
N ASP A 519 7.28 -5.24 7.66
CA ASP A 519 7.62 -6.67 7.68
C ASP A 519 9.11 -6.94 7.48
N SER A 520 9.74 -6.19 6.57
CA SER A 520 11.19 -6.26 6.36
C SER A 520 11.94 -5.88 7.64
N ASP A 521 11.50 -4.81 8.31
CA ASP A 521 12.10 -4.36 9.58
C ASP A 521 11.90 -5.40 10.70
N VAL A 522 10.72 -6.05 10.76
CA VAL A 522 10.43 -7.14 11.70
C VAL A 522 11.34 -8.34 11.44
N ALA A 523 11.44 -8.78 10.19
CA ALA A 523 12.27 -9.91 9.80
C ALA A 523 13.75 -9.66 10.12
N GLU A 524 14.26 -8.46 9.80
CA GLU A 524 15.63 -8.06 10.15
C GLU A 524 15.83 -7.99 11.68
N GLY A 525 14.88 -7.41 12.41
CA GLY A 525 14.93 -7.31 13.87
C GLY A 525 14.91 -8.67 14.58
N LEU A 526 14.06 -9.59 14.14
CA LEU A 526 14.00 -10.96 14.66
C LEU A 526 15.28 -11.73 14.32
N ARG A 527 15.80 -11.58 13.09
CA ARG A 527 17.08 -12.18 12.68
C ARG A 527 18.24 -11.69 13.56
N LYS A 528 18.34 -10.37 13.78
CA LYS A 528 19.35 -9.79 14.69
C LYS A 528 19.24 -10.33 16.11
N ARG A 529 18.02 -10.51 16.65
CA ARG A 529 17.80 -11.13 17.97
C ARG A 529 18.23 -12.59 18.02
N TRP A 530 18.01 -13.35 16.94
CA TRP A 530 18.44 -14.75 16.87
C TRP A 530 19.97 -14.87 16.77
N GLU A 531 20.60 -14.03 15.95
CA GLU A 531 22.05 -14.02 15.73
C GLU A 531 22.83 -13.39 16.90
N ALA A 532 22.18 -12.57 17.72
CA ALA A 532 22.79 -11.94 18.89
C ALA A 532 23.34 -13.00 19.84
N ARG A 533 24.67 -13.10 19.90
CA ARG A 533 25.38 -13.83 20.93
C ARG A 533 25.62 -12.88 22.10
N PRO A 534 24.93 -13.05 23.24
CA PRO A 534 25.15 -12.18 24.40
C PRO A 534 26.59 -12.25 24.91
N ILE A 535 27.27 -13.38 24.69
CA ILE A 535 28.68 -13.60 25.03
C ILE A 535 29.43 -13.99 23.75
N GLU A 536 30.34 -13.13 23.30
CA GLU A 536 31.27 -13.42 22.21
C GLU A 536 32.63 -13.87 22.79
N PRO A 537 33.05 -15.13 22.60
CA PRO A 537 34.35 -15.58 23.07
C PRO A 537 35.47 -14.88 22.29
N GLY A 538 36.44 -14.33 23.02
CA GLY A 538 37.64 -13.72 22.46
C GLY A 538 38.69 -14.76 22.09
N PHE A 539 39.71 -14.34 21.32
CA PHE A 539 40.77 -15.23 20.83
C PHE A 539 41.67 -15.76 21.97
N GLU A 540 41.85 -14.99 23.04
CA GLU A 540 42.62 -15.44 24.21
C GLU A 540 41.76 -16.26 25.17
N ALA A 541 42.35 -17.34 25.70
CA ALA A 541 41.68 -18.22 26.65
C ALA A 541 41.20 -17.42 27.89
N GLY A 542 39.89 -17.46 28.16
CA GLY A 542 39.26 -16.74 29.26
C GLY A 542 38.78 -15.32 28.93
N SER A 543 39.01 -14.82 27.71
CA SER A 543 38.48 -13.52 27.26
C SER A 543 37.10 -13.69 26.61
N TYR A 544 36.15 -12.82 26.94
CA TYR A 544 34.86 -12.71 26.26
C TYR A 544 34.41 -11.25 26.20
N ARG A 545 33.66 -10.90 25.16
CA ARG A 545 32.91 -9.65 25.06
C ARG A 545 31.47 -9.92 25.43
N ASP A 546 31.03 -9.26 26.50
CA ASP A 546 29.63 -9.25 26.90
C ASP A 546 28.90 -8.15 26.12
N ASN A 547 28.12 -8.58 25.13
CA ASN A 547 27.33 -7.69 24.29
C ASN A 547 25.91 -7.49 24.86
N SER A 548 25.60 -8.01 26.06
CA SER A 548 24.27 -7.89 26.67
C SER A 548 23.86 -6.45 26.99
N ASN A 549 24.83 -5.55 27.20
CA ASN A 549 24.62 -4.13 27.52
C ASN A 549 24.96 -3.17 26.37
N THR A 550 25.10 -3.67 25.13
CA THR A 550 25.42 -2.81 23.99
C THR A 550 24.25 -1.88 23.68
N VAL A 551 24.45 -0.57 23.89
CA VAL A 551 23.45 0.46 23.59
C VAL A 551 23.46 0.74 22.09
N SER A 552 22.40 0.34 21.38
CA SER A 552 22.17 0.75 20.00
C SER A 552 21.45 2.10 19.98
N PHE A 553 22.07 3.13 19.40
CA PHE A 553 21.41 4.39 19.13
C PHE A 553 20.43 4.21 17.95
N ARG A 554 19.13 4.32 18.21
CA ARG A 554 18.11 4.43 17.15
C ARG A 554 17.78 5.89 16.94
N SER A 555 17.53 6.28 15.69
CA SER A 555 17.03 7.62 15.39
C SER A 555 15.70 7.85 16.11
N ALA A 556 15.47 9.07 16.62
CA ALA A 556 14.20 9.50 17.20
C ALA A 556 13.02 9.44 16.20
N GLU A 557 13.30 9.18 14.92
CA GLU A 557 12.33 9.09 13.82
C GLU A 557 11.81 7.67 13.56
N GLN A 558 12.45 6.65 14.14
CA GLN A 558 12.07 5.26 13.94
C GLN A 558 10.94 4.87 14.90
N VAL A 559 9.73 4.76 14.36
CA VAL A 559 8.59 4.11 15.01
C VAL A 559 8.85 2.61 15.02
N THR A 560 8.35 1.89 16.03
CA THR A 560 8.44 0.44 16.05
C THR A 560 7.64 -0.14 14.87
N PRO A 561 8.10 -1.24 14.23
CA PRO A 561 7.33 -1.87 13.16
C PRO A 561 5.91 -2.26 13.59
N LEU A 562 5.73 -2.64 14.86
CA LEU A 562 4.42 -2.87 15.47
C LEU A 562 3.52 -1.62 15.45
N GLY A 563 4.07 -0.45 15.78
CA GLY A 563 3.35 0.82 15.74
C GLY A 563 2.91 1.21 14.34
N GLU A 564 3.78 1.04 13.34
CA GLU A 564 3.44 1.29 11.93
C GLU A 564 2.34 0.33 11.43
N LEU A 565 2.47 -0.97 11.70
CA LEU A 565 1.46 -1.96 11.31
C LEU A 565 0.10 -1.68 11.97
N ARG A 566 0.08 -1.40 13.29
CA ARG A 566 -1.14 -1.01 14.00
C ARG A 566 -1.76 0.25 13.43
N HIS A 567 -0.95 1.28 13.15
CA HIS A 567 -1.43 2.52 12.56
C HIS A 567 -2.14 2.27 11.22
N VAL A 568 -1.51 1.52 10.31
CA VAL A 568 -2.14 1.18 9.01
C VAL A 568 -3.43 0.39 9.22
N ALA A 569 -3.37 -0.65 10.06
CA ALA A 569 -4.50 -1.54 10.32
C ALA A 569 -5.72 -0.79 10.87
N GLU A 570 -5.51 0.08 11.86
CA GLU A 570 -6.56 0.80 12.58
C GLU A 570 -7.08 2.01 11.78
N ARG A 571 -6.22 2.69 11.02
CA ARG A 571 -6.64 3.79 10.14
C ARG A 571 -7.50 3.30 8.99
N VAL A 572 -7.16 2.16 8.38
CA VAL A 572 -7.90 1.64 7.23
C VAL A 572 -9.10 0.79 7.66
N GLY A 573 -8.96 0.03 8.75
CA GLY A 573 -9.88 -1.05 9.08
C GLY A 573 -9.50 -2.35 8.39
N MET A 574 -8.24 -2.75 8.50
CA MET A 574 -7.79 -4.05 8.00
C MET A 574 -8.12 -5.15 9.02
N PRO A 575 -8.83 -6.22 8.60
CA PRO A 575 -9.05 -7.36 9.48
C PRO A 575 -7.74 -8.03 9.88
N ILE A 576 -7.69 -8.60 11.08
CA ILE A 576 -6.56 -9.45 11.47
C ILE A 576 -6.56 -10.73 10.61
N ARG A 577 -7.74 -11.35 10.49
CA ARG A 577 -7.99 -12.50 9.63
C ARG A 577 -9.37 -12.41 9.01
N MET A 578 -9.49 -12.95 7.80
CA MET A 578 -10.74 -13.27 7.13
C MET A 578 -10.89 -14.80 7.08
N ARG A 579 -12.01 -15.32 6.55
CA ARG A 579 -12.33 -16.75 6.61
C ARG A 579 -11.24 -17.63 5.97
N TYR A 580 -10.70 -17.18 4.84
CA TYR A 580 -9.72 -17.94 4.06
C TYR A 580 -8.35 -17.27 3.94
N MET A 581 -8.16 -16.12 4.59
CA MET A 581 -6.96 -15.29 4.42
C MET A 581 -6.46 -14.77 5.76
N ASP A 582 -5.18 -15.02 6.04
CA ASP A 582 -4.44 -14.28 7.06
C ASP A 582 -4.04 -12.93 6.48
N VAL A 583 -4.65 -11.85 6.99
CA VAL A 583 -4.47 -10.50 6.46
C VAL A 583 -3.38 -9.76 7.22
N LEU A 584 -3.46 -9.75 8.56
CA LEU A 584 -2.48 -9.11 9.44
C LEU A 584 -2.07 -9.98 10.63
N GLY A 585 -2.65 -11.16 10.82
CA GLY A 585 -2.42 -12.00 12.00
C GLY A 585 -0.96 -12.36 12.17
N THR A 586 -0.33 -12.93 11.14
CA THR A 586 1.12 -13.26 11.19
C THR A 586 1.99 -12.00 11.32
N HIS A 587 1.69 -10.95 10.55
CA HIS A 587 2.42 -9.69 10.57
C HIS A 587 2.47 -9.05 11.97
N LEU A 588 1.30 -8.93 12.61
CA LEU A 588 1.17 -8.38 13.96
C LEU A 588 1.77 -9.31 15.02
N ALA A 589 1.62 -10.62 14.88
CA ALA A 589 2.20 -11.59 15.81
C ALA A 589 3.74 -11.49 15.80
N ASP A 590 4.38 -11.45 14.64
CA ASP A 590 5.84 -11.33 14.53
C ASP A 590 6.35 -9.97 15.01
N ALA A 591 5.63 -8.88 14.72
CA ALA A 591 5.95 -7.57 15.26
C ALA A 591 5.85 -7.53 16.80
N LEU A 592 4.84 -8.18 17.38
CA LEU A 592 4.70 -8.32 18.84
C LEU A 592 5.85 -9.15 19.43
N ARG A 593 6.30 -10.21 18.77
CA ARG A 593 7.46 -11.01 19.21
C ARG A 593 8.74 -10.18 19.26
N LEU A 594 8.93 -9.27 18.29
CA LEU A 594 10.03 -8.31 18.31
C LEU A 594 9.88 -7.27 19.45
N ALA A 595 8.66 -6.95 19.86
CA ALA A 595 8.36 -6.05 20.98
C ALA A 595 7.96 -6.80 22.27
N PHE A 596 8.47 -8.03 22.48
CA PHE A 596 8.08 -8.87 23.62
C PHE A 596 8.29 -8.21 24.98
N GLU A 597 7.22 -8.15 25.77
CA GLU A 597 7.23 -7.78 27.18
C GLU A 597 6.41 -8.82 27.97
N PRO A 598 6.91 -9.32 29.13
CA PRO A 598 6.22 -10.37 29.87
C PRO A 598 5.10 -9.84 30.78
N ASN A 599 4.15 -9.06 30.24
CA ASN A 599 3.02 -8.48 30.97
C ASN A 599 1.67 -8.91 30.36
N ALA A 600 0.56 -8.69 31.08
CA ALA A 600 -0.77 -9.12 30.64
C ALA A 600 -1.20 -8.44 29.32
N MET A 601 -0.85 -7.16 29.13
CA MET A 601 -1.13 -6.40 27.91
C MET A 601 -0.54 -7.09 26.68
N TRP A 602 0.74 -7.40 26.71
CA TRP A 602 1.43 -8.01 25.58
C TRP A 602 0.84 -9.39 25.25
N HIS A 603 0.60 -10.23 26.25
CA HIS A 603 0.01 -11.56 26.03
C HIS A 603 -1.40 -11.46 25.45
N SER A 604 -2.21 -10.52 25.94
CA SER A 604 -3.57 -10.31 25.43
C SER A 604 -3.54 -9.81 23.98
N ALA A 605 -2.68 -8.84 23.68
CA ALA A 605 -2.48 -8.33 22.33
C ALA A 605 -1.93 -9.42 21.38
N PHE A 606 -1.05 -10.29 21.86
CA PHE A 606 -0.55 -11.43 21.08
C PHE A 606 -1.67 -12.42 20.77
N LEU A 607 -2.48 -12.78 21.77
CA LEU A 607 -3.62 -13.69 21.61
C LEU A 607 -4.76 -13.07 20.78
N SER A 608 -4.89 -11.74 20.74
CA SER A 608 -5.89 -11.05 19.91
C SER A 608 -5.58 -11.19 18.40
N THR A 609 -4.32 -11.48 18.03
CA THR A 609 -3.94 -11.87 16.65
C THR A 609 -4.38 -13.29 16.26
N LYS A 610 -4.96 -14.03 17.21
CA LYS A 610 -5.41 -15.42 17.10
C LYS A 610 -4.31 -16.38 16.61
N PRO A 611 -3.08 -16.35 17.14
CA PRO A 611 -1.96 -17.13 16.62
C PRO A 611 -2.32 -18.63 16.57
N SER A 612 -1.76 -19.36 15.60
CA SER A 612 -2.00 -20.80 15.50
C SER A 612 -1.48 -21.50 16.77
N TYR A 613 -2.33 -22.30 17.39
CA TYR A 613 -1.99 -23.03 18.62
C TYR A 613 -0.98 -24.16 18.37
N SER A 614 -0.88 -24.67 17.13
CA SER A 614 -0.06 -25.83 16.77
C SER A 614 1.28 -25.50 16.11
N LYS A 615 1.51 -24.23 15.71
CA LYS A 615 2.69 -23.84 14.90
C LYS A 615 3.86 -23.23 15.68
N GLY A 616 3.86 -23.31 17.01
CA GLY A 616 5.02 -22.94 17.84
C GLY A 616 5.02 -21.57 18.54
N PRO A 617 4.36 -20.47 18.06
CA PRO A 617 4.38 -19.19 18.76
C PRO A 617 3.86 -19.23 20.20
N ILE A 618 2.83 -20.03 20.47
CA ILE A 618 2.31 -20.23 21.83
C ILE A 618 3.33 -20.97 22.71
N ASP A 619 4.07 -21.93 22.16
CA ASP A 619 5.11 -22.65 22.91
C ASP A 619 6.28 -21.76 23.31
N VAL A 620 6.58 -20.73 22.50
CA VAL A 620 7.64 -19.77 22.79
C VAL A 620 7.26 -18.82 23.92
N HIS A 621 6.03 -18.27 23.91
CA HIS A 621 5.65 -17.20 24.84
C HIS A 621 4.76 -17.65 26.01
N LEU A 622 4.01 -18.73 25.84
CA LEU A 622 3.21 -19.37 26.89
C LEU A 622 3.76 -20.78 27.21
N GLY A 623 5.06 -21.01 26.96
CA GLY A 623 5.74 -22.23 27.40
C GLY A 623 5.93 -22.29 28.93
N ARG A 624 6.35 -23.44 29.45
CA ARG A 624 6.55 -23.66 30.90
C ARG A 624 7.45 -22.61 31.55
N ILE A 625 8.59 -22.30 30.93
CA ILE A 625 9.56 -21.34 31.47
C ILE A 625 9.03 -19.89 31.45
N PRO A 626 8.54 -19.36 30.30
CA PRO A 626 7.91 -18.04 30.26
C PRO A 626 6.79 -17.87 31.29
N VAL A 627 5.85 -18.83 31.37
CA VAL A 627 4.72 -18.76 32.29
C VAL A 627 5.17 -18.80 33.76
N ALA A 628 6.19 -19.60 34.08
CA ALA A 628 6.77 -19.63 35.42
C ALA A 628 7.41 -18.29 35.85
N ARG A 629 7.85 -17.47 34.89
CA ARG A 629 8.46 -16.15 35.14
C ARG A 629 7.45 -15.03 35.29
N LEU A 630 6.17 -15.25 34.98
CA LEU A 630 5.13 -14.26 35.17
C LEU A 630 4.86 -14.05 36.66
N ASP A 631 4.66 -12.79 37.03
CA ASP A 631 4.20 -12.41 38.35
C ASP A 631 2.72 -12.79 38.57
N ALA A 632 2.28 -12.78 39.83
CA ALA A 632 0.94 -13.24 40.20
C ALA A 632 -0.18 -12.33 39.68
N GLU A 633 0.08 -11.02 39.54
CA GLU A 633 -0.89 -10.04 39.04
C GLU A 633 -1.12 -10.24 37.55
N THR A 634 -0.05 -10.35 36.76
CA THR A 634 -0.09 -10.67 35.33
C THR A 634 -0.83 -11.98 35.07
N VAL A 635 -0.57 -13.02 35.88
CA VAL A 635 -1.25 -14.33 35.78
C VAL A 635 -2.75 -14.20 36.05
N ALA A 636 -3.14 -13.49 37.13
CA ALA A 636 -4.54 -13.30 37.50
C ALA A 636 -5.31 -12.50 36.44
N GLU A 637 -4.72 -11.43 35.92
CA GLU A 637 -5.33 -10.61 34.88
C GLU A 637 -5.48 -11.36 33.56
N LEU A 638 -4.42 -12.05 33.11
CA LEU A 638 -4.48 -12.84 31.87
C LEU A 638 -5.53 -13.96 31.97
N ARG A 639 -5.63 -14.62 33.13
CA ARG A 639 -6.67 -15.63 33.38
C ARG A 639 -8.07 -15.04 33.27
N MET A 640 -8.33 -13.91 33.91
CA MET A 640 -9.63 -13.26 33.85
C MET A 640 -10.03 -12.94 32.40
N ARG A 641 -9.10 -12.39 31.61
CA ARG A 641 -9.32 -12.08 30.19
C ARG A 641 -9.60 -13.35 29.37
N LEU A 642 -8.86 -14.43 29.63
CA LEU A 642 -9.04 -15.73 28.97
C LEU A 642 -10.38 -16.40 29.31
N GLU A 643 -10.80 -16.39 30.57
CA GLU A 643 -12.08 -16.96 31.01
C GLU A 643 -13.26 -16.23 30.35
N ARG A 644 -13.20 -14.89 30.27
CA ARG A 644 -14.20 -14.08 29.55
C ARG A 644 -14.24 -14.44 28.06
N ALA A 645 -13.08 -14.55 27.41
CA ALA A 645 -13.00 -14.96 26.02
C ALA A 645 -13.59 -16.36 25.79
N ILE A 646 -13.24 -17.35 26.62
CA ILE A 646 -13.78 -18.72 26.56
C ILE A 646 -15.30 -18.70 26.69
N SER A 647 -15.84 -17.95 27.67
CA SER A 647 -17.29 -17.82 27.86
C SER A 647 -18.00 -17.35 26.59
N PHE A 648 -17.49 -16.27 25.97
CA PHE A 648 -18.04 -15.74 24.72
C PHE A 648 -18.03 -16.78 23.58
N TRP A 649 -16.89 -17.43 23.34
CA TRP A 649 -16.79 -18.39 22.24
C TRP A 649 -17.58 -19.68 22.50
N CYS A 650 -17.75 -20.10 23.75
CA CYS A 650 -18.65 -21.21 24.09
C CYS A 650 -20.10 -20.92 23.67
N VAL A 651 -20.61 -19.71 23.93
CA VAL A 651 -21.96 -19.32 23.49
C VAL A 651 -22.06 -19.38 21.96
N ARG A 652 -21.01 -18.98 21.24
CA ARG A 652 -21.04 -18.96 19.77
C ARG A 652 -20.93 -20.35 19.16
N VAL A 653 -20.02 -21.20 19.65
CA VAL A 653 -19.87 -22.60 19.20
C VAL A 653 -21.19 -23.35 19.42
N ARG A 654 -21.88 -23.15 20.55
CA ARG A 654 -23.21 -23.76 20.77
C ARG A 654 -24.24 -23.36 19.72
N LYS A 655 -24.21 -22.11 19.25
CA LYS A 655 -25.15 -21.61 18.23
C LYS A 655 -24.84 -22.19 16.85
N ASN A 656 -23.59 -22.52 16.55
CA ASN A 656 -23.17 -23.00 15.24
C ASN A 656 -22.01 -24.02 15.33
N ALA A 657 -22.30 -25.19 15.89
CA ALA A 657 -21.28 -26.21 16.19
C ALA A 657 -20.59 -26.79 14.95
N SER A 658 -21.14 -26.58 13.74
CA SER A 658 -20.51 -26.96 12.47
C SER A 658 -19.47 -25.96 11.97
N ASN A 659 -19.35 -24.78 12.59
CA ASN A 659 -18.36 -23.79 12.20
C ASN A 659 -16.99 -24.10 12.83
N SER A 660 -16.12 -24.72 12.04
CA SER A 660 -14.77 -25.11 12.43
C SER A 660 -13.91 -23.96 12.93
N ASP A 661 -14.11 -22.75 12.41
CA ASP A 661 -13.29 -21.58 12.77
C ASP A 661 -13.55 -21.15 14.21
N ASP A 662 -14.81 -21.25 14.65
CA ASP A 662 -15.25 -20.86 15.98
C ASP A 662 -14.67 -21.80 17.03
N VAL A 663 -14.66 -23.09 16.70
CA VAL A 663 -14.04 -24.14 17.51
C VAL A 663 -12.52 -23.93 17.57
N ASP A 664 -11.87 -23.59 16.47
CA ASP A 664 -10.41 -23.36 16.46
C ASP A 664 -9.99 -22.19 17.34
N VAL A 665 -10.78 -21.12 17.32
CA VAL A 665 -10.55 -19.96 18.21
C VAL A 665 -10.82 -20.31 19.68
N LEU A 666 -11.85 -21.09 19.99
CA LEU A 666 -12.09 -21.57 21.35
C LEU A 666 -10.90 -22.43 21.85
N ARG A 667 -10.37 -23.31 21.01
CA ARG A 667 -9.20 -24.16 21.34
C ARG A 667 -7.98 -23.35 21.71
N LEU A 668 -7.71 -22.26 20.97
CA LEU A 668 -6.62 -21.34 21.28
C LEU A 668 -6.73 -20.82 22.71
N TYR A 669 -7.89 -20.32 23.12
CA TYR A 669 -8.07 -19.73 24.44
C TYR A 669 -8.10 -20.77 25.56
N VAL A 670 -8.66 -21.96 25.33
CA VAL A 670 -8.60 -23.09 26.27
C VAL A 670 -7.15 -23.56 26.46
N GLU A 671 -6.37 -23.67 25.38
CA GLU A 671 -4.95 -24.01 25.47
C GLU A 671 -4.15 -22.94 26.22
N ALA A 672 -4.38 -21.65 25.92
CA ALA A 672 -3.73 -20.56 26.63
C ALA A 672 -4.08 -20.57 28.14
N LEU A 673 -5.35 -20.74 28.50
CA LEU A 673 -5.79 -20.84 29.89
C LEU A 673 -5.10 -22.01 30.58
N SER A 674 -5.09 -23.20 29.97
CA SER A 674 -4.48 -24.38 30.56
C SER A 674 -3.00 -24.21 30.88
N ARG A 675 -2.27 -23.39 30.12
CA ARG A 675 -0.84 -23.07 30.39
C ARG A 675 -0.70 -22.19 31.61
N VAL A 676 -1.54 -21.16 31.72
CA VAL A 676 -1.57 -20.24 32.86
C VAL A 676 -2.03 -20.94 34.14
N THR A 677 -2.91 -21.94 34.04
CA THR A 677 -3.38 -22.77 35.16
C THR A 677 -2.24 -23.43 35.94
N ALA A 678 -1.08 -23.68 35.33
CA ALA A 678 0.08 -24.22 36.07
C ALA A 678 0.62 -23.29 37.16
N ARG A 679 0.17 -22.03 37.21
CA ARG A 679 0.53 -21.02 38.23
C ARG A 679 -0.59 -20.77 39.25
N ASP A 680 -1.71 -21.45 39.10
CA ASP A 680 -2.86 -21.30 39.96
C ASP A 680 -2.68 -21.89 41.35
N GLY A 681 -3.38 -21.30 42.32
CA GLY A 681 -3.60 -21.93 43.62
C GLY A 681 -4.71 -22.98 43.53
N ALA A 682 -4.73 -23.91 44.49
CA ALA A 682 -5.61 -25.07 44.46
C ALA A 682 -7.11 -24.74 44.25
N ASP A 683 -7.62 -23.63 44.79
CA ASP A 683 -9.05 -23.30 44.65
C ASP A 683 -9.43 -22.86 43.24
N ILE A 684 -8.53 -22.16 42.55
CA ILE A 684 -8.75 -21.72 41.17
C ILE A 684 -8.50 -22.89 40.20
N ALA A 685 -7.48 -23.71 40.48
CA ALA A 685 -7.27 -24.95 39.74
C ALA A 685 -8.49 -25.88 39.81
N LYS A 686 -9.16 -26.01 40.97
CA LYS A 686 -10.46 -26.71 41.09
C LYS A 686 -11.55 -26.09 40.21
N ALA A 687 -11.59 -24.76 40.07
CA ALA A 687 -12.53 -24.08 39.17
C ALA A 687 -12.24 -24.43 37.71
N HIS A 688 -10.97 -24.49 37.31
CA HIS A 688 -10.57 -24.93 35.96
C HIS A 688 -10.87 -26.39 35.68
N VAL A 689 -10.77 -27.29 36.68
CA VAL A 689 -11.25 -28.68 36.55
C VAL A 689 -12.75 -28.70 36.24
N ARG A 690 -13.56 -27.91 36.96
CA ARG A 690 -15.01 -27.83 36.69
C ARG A 690 -15.28 -27.30 35.29
N LEU A 691 -14.60 -26.22 34.89
CA LEU A 691 -14.71 -25.67 33.54
C LEU A 691 -14.35 -26.72 32.48
N ALA A 692 -13.27 -27.47 32.64
CA ALA A 692 -12.89 -28.52 31.68
C ALA A 692 -13.95 -29.63 31.57
N VAL A 693 -14.53 -30.05 32.70
CA VAL A 693 -15.62 -31.04 32.72
C VAL A 693 -16.89 -30.48 32.06
N GLU A 694 -17.24 -29.23 32.31
CA GLU A 694 -18.36 -28.54 31.66
C GLU A 694 -18.16 -28.49 30.14
N LEU A 695 -16.97 -28.07 29.68
CA LEU A 695 -16.63 -28.03 28.24
C LEU A 695 -16.71 -29.41 27.58
N GLY A 696 -16.21 -30.46 28.24
CA GLY A 696 -16.20 -31.83 27.68
C GLY A 696 -17.55 -32.56 27.77
N SER A 697 -18.45 -32.15 28.66
CA SER A 697 -19.76 -32.79 28.84
C SER A 697 -20.90 -32.11 28.08
N ASP A 698 -20.71 -30.86 27.64
CA ASP A 698 -21.69 -30.09 26.89
C ASP A 698 -21.84 -30.61 25.44
N ASP A 699 -23.00 -31.19 25.13
CA ASP A 699 -23.32 -31.72 23.80
C ASP A 699 -23.23 -30.65 22.69
N GLY A 700 -23.46 -29.37 23.00
CA GLY A 700 -23.33 -28.26 22.07
C GLY A 700 -21.89 -27.82 21.80
N LEU A 701 -20.92 -28.33 22.57
CA LEU A 701 -19.49 -28.06 22.41
C LEU A 701 -18.70 -29.31 21.98
N LYS A 702 -19.36 -30.45 21.80
CA LYS A 702 -18.72 -31.70 21.37
C LYS A 702 -18.16 -31.58 19.96
N HIS A 703 -16.85 -31.38 19.88
CA HIS A 703 -16.11 -31.37 18.63
C HIS A 703 -14.73 -32.02 18.87
N TRP A 704 -14.35 -33.01 18.05
CA TRP A 704 -13.12 -33.79 18.25
C TRP A 704 -11.83 -32.96 18.25
N TRP A 705 -11.86 -31.75 17.67
CA TRP A 705 -10.76 -30.79 17.78
C TRP A 705 -10.55 -30.26 19.20
N LEU A 706 -11.59 -30.11 20.00
CA LEU A 706 -11.54 -29.47 21.32
C LEU A 706 -11.07 -30.43 22.43
N ASP A 707 -11.24 -31.74 22.24
CA ASP A 707 -10.97 -32.77 23.24
C ASP A 707 -9.53 -32.74 23.80
N GLU A 708 -8.54 -32.48 22.93
CA GLU A 708 -7.13 -32.41 23.33
C GLU A 708 -6.87 -31.25 24.30
N GLN A 709 -7.37 -30.05 23.96
CA GLN A 709 -7.13 -28.83 24.73
C GLN A 709 -7.92 -28.85 26.05
N VAL A 710 -9.13 -29.41 26.06
CA VAL A 710 -9.88 -29.69 27.29
C VAL A 710 -9.12 -30.70 28.17
N GLY A 711 -8.54 -31.74 27.57
CA GLY A 711 -7.68 -32.69 28.26
C GLY A 711 -6.41 -32.05 28.86
N HIS A 712 -5.80 -31.09 28.16
CA HIS A 712 -4.68 -30.31 28.68
C HIS A 712 -5.07 -29.45 29.88
N LEU A 713 -6.21 -28.74 29.81
CA LEU A 713 -6.74 -27.96 30.92
C LEU A 713 -7.00 -28.84 32.14
N LEU A 714 -7.65 -29.98 31.95
CA LEU A 714 -7.92 -30.93 33.03
C LEU A 714 -6.63 -31.43 33.69
N ARG A 715 -5.65 -31.88 32.90
CA ARG A 715 -4.38 -32.42 33.42
C ARG A 715 -3.58 -31.36 34.19
N ARG A 716 -3.41 -30.17 33.61
CA ARG A 716 -2.62 -29.09 34.22
C ARG A 716 -3.31 -28.51 35.46
N ALA A 717 -4.65 -28.50 35.48
CA ALA A 717 -5.41 -28.15 36.67
C ALA A 717 -5.24 -29.17 37.80
N PHE A 718 -5.26 -30.48 37.49
CA PHE A 718 -4.96 -31.51 38.49
C PHE A 718 -3.52 -31.44 39.02
N ASP A 719 -2.54 -31.15 38.17
CA ASP A 719 -1.14 -30.98 38.60
C ASP A 719 -0.95 -29.76 39.54
N ALA A 720 -1.88 -28.80 39.54
CA ALA A 720 -1.84 -27.58 40.36
C ALA A 720 -2.66 -27.67 41.67
N VAL A 721 -3.48 -28.71 41.84
CA VAL A 721 -4.22 -29.02 43.09
C VAL A 721 -3.37 -29.90 43.99
#